data_AF-A0A6P7MME6-F1
#
_entry.id   AF-A0A6P7MME6-F1
#
_cell.length_a   1.000
_cell.length_b   1.000
_cell.length_c   1.000
_cell.angle_alpha   90.00
_cell.angle_beta   90.00
_cell.angle_gamma   90.00
#
_symmetry.space_group_name_H-M   'P 1'
#
loop_
_entity.id
_entity.type
_entity.pdbx_description
1 polymer ?
#
loop_
_entity_poly.entity_id
_entity_poly.type
_entity_poly.pdbx_seq_one_letter_code
_entity_poly.pdbx_strand_id
1 'polypeptide(L)'
;MQQQQRGRHSLAGEMMAVVKRHNRRHSASDVLLKVLQCRRGSALEILSSSSHRVMVAVSVNQPRAPTQSKTRTTNMRVPTAKYTKMGETLRHVIPGHMQCSMACGGKACKYENPSRWSEEDQAIKGLYSSWVTDNLLAMARPSTEIIEKYNVIKQFQRCGLKTVINLQRPGEHASCGNPLEQESGFTYRPETFMEAGVYYYNFGWKDYGVASLTTILDMVKVMSFAVQEGKMAVHCHAGLGRTGVLLACYLVFTSRMSADQAILFVRAKRPNSIQTRGQLLCVREFAQFLVPLRSVFSCAEPKVSAVTLSQYLTRQRHLLHGYEARQMKNVPKLVQLVCRLLVDIAANRQVEIEEEWLEVPDLTAEVEKTVSQQALQQLGKEMRGKGIPVLPCSSNPLSPATLQATALHDQPLTSDNELDPLWRQQNLENNISSNQEPNTDSPCLKKTLHKRHQSLSLDLSEQGRTSHFNAALPATSTRSRLGSSGRQPDDVSESRTETSFSSEVPFISLQAELSPDGRRLLVARALAMDLPDTDLTSKVSVWQTEINSREGAWERLCMERDPLVLSALMWSWLEQLKDPVISSEDVKVLSENNVNPQKALNALEKGHRLTLLCILDCAAHLMPMPDEVETSFLNQTIKVFTKIDSASEKNELLYETLKTILTPILHELQDKFVEENDLM
;
A
#
# COMPACT_ATOMS: atom_id res chain seq x y z
N MET A 1 -50.63 -56.26 -63.60
CA MET A 1 -50.71 -55.25 -62.53
C MET A 1 -50.47 -55.98 -61.21
N GLN A 2 -49.21 -56.26 -60.85
CA GLN A 2 -48.38 -55.45 -59.92
C GLN A 2 -49.00 -55.46 -58.49
N GLN A 3 -48.87 -56.50 -57.64
CA GLN A 3 -47.69 -57.15 -56.98
C GLN A 3 -47.01 -56.33 -55.86
N GLN A 4 -46.64 -56.87 -54.66
CA GLN A 4 -47.13 -58.08 -53.94
C GLN A 4 -46.65 -58.13 -52.45
N GLN A 5 -47.56 -58.41 -51.51
CA GLN A 5 -47.45 -59.24 -50.26
C GLN A 5 -46.39 -59.09 -49.13
N ARG A 6 -46.92 -59.22 -47.87
CA ARG A 6 -46.43 -59.95 -46.65
C ARG A 6 -45.14 -59.45 -45.93
N GLY A 7 -44.98 -59.46 -44.60
CA GLY A 7 -45.76 -59.99 -43.46
C GLY A 7 -44.85 -60.42 -42.27
N ARG A 8 -45.46 -60.70 -41.10
CA ARG A 8 -45.00 -61.52 -39.92
C ARG A 8 -44.03 -61.00 -38.82
N HIS A 9 -44.59 -60.86 -37.62
CA HIS A 9 -44.34 -61.63 -36.37
C HIS A 9 -42.93 -61.83 -35.74
N SER A 10 -42.70 -61.11 -34.63
CA SER A 10 -42.65 -61.60 -33.21
C SER A 10 -41.47 -62.39 -32.58
N LEU A 11 -41.39 -62.21 -31.24
CA LEU A 11 -40.94 -63.11 -30.15
C LEU A 11 -39.50 -63.03 -29.57
N ALA A 12 -39.47 -62.54 -28.31
CA ALA A 12 -38.95 -63.20 -27.09
C ALA A 12 -37.47 -63.61 -26.91
N GLY A 13 -37.01 -63.52 -25.65
CA GLY A 13 -35.73 -64.06 -25.17
C GLY A 13 -35.33 -63.47 -23.80
N GLU A 14 -35.45 -64.25 -22.73
CA GLU A 14 -35.32 -63.80 -21.33
C GLU A 14 -33.94 -64.03 -20.67
N MET A 15 -33.73 -63.30 -19.56
CA MET A 15 -33.12 -63.73 -18.29
C MET A 15 -31.58 -63.92 -18.07
N MET A 16 -31.15 -63.24 -16.99
CA MET A 16 -30.27 -63.69 -15.88
C MET A 16 -28.73 -63.78 -16.02
N ALA A 17 -28.09 -62.74 -15.46
CA ALA A 17 -27.23 -62.80 -14.24
C ALA A 17 -25.74 -63.23 -14.29
N VAL A 18 -25.04 -62.75 -13.23
CA VAL A 18 -23.72 -63.18 -12.68
C VAL A 18 -22.41 -62.53 -13.23
N VAL A 19 -22.14 -61.31 -12.73
CA VAL A 19 -20.98 -60.94 -11.87
C VAL A 19 -19.50 -61.18 -12.32
N LYS A 20 -18.77 -60.04 -12.34
CA LYS A 20 -17.35 -59.74 -11.91
C LYS A 20 -16.26 -59.37 -12.95
N ARG A 21 -15.67 -58.19 -12.66
CA ARG A 21 -14.31 -57.67 -12.94
C ARG A 21 -13.94 -57.25 -14.38
N HIS A 22 -13.79 -55.95 -14.59
CA HIS A 22 -12.45 -55.31 -14.63
C HIS A 22 -12.48 -53.79 -14.37
N ASN A 23 -11.38 -53.24 -13.86
CA ASN A 23 -11.16 -51.81 -13.60
C ASN A 23 -10.99 -51.00 -14.90
N ARG A 24 -11.51 -49.76 -14.94
CA ARG A 24 -10.70 -48.52 -15.19
C ARG A 24 -11.53 -47.22 -15.29
N ARG A 25 -11.09 -46.21 -14.51
CA ARG A 25 -11.10 -44.75 -14.77
C ARG A 25 -12.47 -44.04 -14.93
N HIS A 26 -12.89 -43.35 -13.87
CA HIS A 26 -13.83 -42.22 -13.98
C HIS A 26 -13.09 -40.97 -14.49
N SER A 27 -13.66 -40.29 -15.48
CA SER A 27 -13.16 -39.01 -15.99
C SER A 27 -13.86 -37.84 -15.30
N ALA A 28 -13.10 -36.85 -14.81
CA ALA A 28 -13.62 -35.73 -14.03
C ALA A 28 -14.27 -34.60 -14.87
N SER A 29 -14.89 -34.94 -16.01
CA SER A 29 -15.44 -33.97 -16.98
C SER A 29 -16.92 -33.63 -16.75
N ASP A 30 -17.73 -34.58 -16.27
CA ASP A 30 -19.20 -34.41 -16.21
C ASP A 30 -19.70 -33.59 -15.00
N VAL A 31 -18.89 -33.42 -13.96
CA VAL A 31 -19.25 -32.59 -12.79
C VAL A 31 -19.10 -31.10 -13.11
N LEU A 32 -18.15 -30.71 -13.97
CA LEU A 32 -17.88 -29.31 -14.29
C LEU A 32 -19.00 -28.65 -15.12
N LEU A 33 -19.61 -29.41 -16.04
CA LEU A 33 -20.63 -28.88 -16.95
C LEU A 33 -21.95 -28.51 -16.25
N LYS A 34 -22.33 -29.21 -15.18
CA LYS A 34 -23.51 -28.84 -14.37
C LYS A 34 -23.28 -27.62 -13.48
N VAL A 35 -22.05 -27.38 -13.03
CA VAL A 35 -21.70 -26.20 -12.21
C VAL A 35 -21.67 -24.92 -13.05
N LEU A 36 -21.27 -25.00 -14.32
CA LEU A 36 -21.15 -23.83 -15.20
C LEU A 36 -22.48 -23.33 -15.79
N GLN A 37 -23.52 -24.17 -15.87
CA GLN A 37 -24.84 -23.74 -16.37
C GLN A 37 -25.72 -23.07 -15.29
N CYS A 38 -25.48 -23.34 -14.00
CA CYS A 38 -26.26 -22.74 -12.91
C CYS A 38 -25.77 -21.34 -12.46
N ARG A 39 -24.77 -20.76 -13.14
CA ARG A 39 -24.23 -19.41 -12.89
C ARG A 39 -24.46 -18.39 -14.02
N ARG A 40 -25.27 -18.74 -15.03
CA ARG A 40 -25.75 -17.78 -16.06
C ARG A 40 -27.17 -17.30 -15.73
N GLY A 41 -27.28 -16.53 -14.65
CA GLY A 41 -28.50 -15.86 -14.20
C GLY A 41 -28.18 -14.93 -13.02
N SER A 42 -28.68 -13.68 -13.06
CA SER A 42 -28.42 -12.60 -12.09
C SER A 42 -26.93 -12.28 -11.79
N ALA A 43 -26.27 -11.63 -12.77
CA ALA A 43 -25.07 -10.81 -12.54
C ALA A 43 -25.15 -9.45 -13.27
N LEU A 44 -26.37 -8.96 -13.50
CA LEU A 44 -26.67 -7.56 -13.75
C LEU A 44 -27.47 -7.03 -12.57
N GLU A 45 -27.21 -5.77 -12.21
CA GLU A 45 -27.86 -5.02 -11.12
C GLU A 45 -27.72 -5.60 -9.70
N ILE A 46 -26.72 -5.09 -8.96
CA ILE A 46 -26.90 -4.23 -7.77
C ILE A 46 -25.49 -3.80 -7.36
N LEU A 47 -25.02 -2.68 -7.93
CA LEU A 47 -23.90 -1.94 -7.35
C LEU A 47 -24.47 -1.02 -6.27
N SER A 48 -24.10 -1.26 -5.01
CA SER A 48 -24.57 -0.43 -3.90
C SER A 48 -24.17 1.03 -4.13
N SER A 49 -25.15 1.93 -4.06
CA SER A 49 -25.01 3.36 -4.37
C SER A 49 -24.18 4.17 -3.35
N SER A 50 -23.56 3.50 -2.38
CA SER A 50 -22.66 4.09 -1.39
C SER A 50 -21.26 4.43 -1.94
N SER A 51 -20.75 3.67 -2.91
CA SER A 51 -19.37 3.85 -3.44
C SER A 51 -19.16 5.10 -4.31
N HIS A 52 -20.20 5.87 -4.62
CA HIS A 52 -20.08 7.14 -5.36
C HIS A 52 -20.20 8.40 -4.48
N ARG A 53 -20.61 8.28 -3.22
CA ARG A 53 -20.88 9.45 -2.35
C ARG A 53 -19.69 9.95 -1.53
N VAL A 54 -18.51 9.33 -1.66
CA VAL A 54 -17.26 9.77 -1.00
C VAL A 54 -16.35 10.58 -1.94
N MET A 55 -16.70 10.74 -3.22
CA MET A 55 -15.88 11.44 -4.23
C MET A 55 -16.37 12.85 -4.61
N VAL A 56 -17.07 13.55 -3.72
CA VAL A 56 -17.49 14.96 -3.95
C VAL A 56 -16.98 15.88 -2.84
N ALA A 57 -15.66 16.07 -2.79
CA ALA A 57 -14.99 17.17 -2.07
C ALA A 57 -13.49 17.31 -2.44
N VAL A 58 -13.13 17.22 -3.73
CA VAL A 58 -11.81 17.68 -4.21
C VAL A 58 -12.03 18.68 -5.34
N SER A 59 -12.57 19.85 -4.97
CA SER A 59 -12.60 21.00 -5.87
C SER A 59 -11.28 21.76 -5.78
N VAL A 60 -10.81 22.24 -6.93
CA VAL A 60 -9.47 22.83 -7.09
C VAL A 60 -9.36 24.16 -6.34
N ASN A 61 -8.39 24.26 -5.44
CA ASN A 61 -7.75 25.52 -5.08
C ASN A 61 -6.32 25.23 -4.62
N GLN A 62 -5.32 25.74 -5.36
CA GLN A 62 -3.92 25.71 -4.94
C GLN A 62 -3.68 26.80 -3.89
N PRO A 63 -3.20 26.48 -2.67
CA PRO A 63 -2.55 27.48 -1.83
C PRO A 63 -1.19 27.84 -2.44
N ARG A 64 -0.85 29.13 -2.48
CA ARG A 64 0.55 29.54 -2.72
C ARG A 64 1.39 29.10 -1.51
N ALA A 65 2.50 28.42 -1.76
CA ALA A 65 3.42 28.00 -0.71
C ALA A 65 4.05 29.21 0.01
N PRO A 66 4.21 29.18 1.36
CA PRO A 66 5.02 30.17 2.07
C PRO A 66 6.50 29.95 1.78
N THR A 67 7.27 31.04 1.70
CA THR A 67 8.73 31.01 1.56
C THR A 67 9.40 30.56 2.86
N GLN A 68 10.12 29.44 2.84
CA GLN A 68 11.09 29.07 3.88
C GLN A 68 12.43 28.57 3.29
N SER A 69 13.42 28.50 4.17
CA SER A 69 14.88 28.40 4.00
C SER A 69 15.44 27.61 2.79
N LYS A 70 16.52 28.17 2.22
CA LYS A 70 17.30 27.58 1.11
C LYS A 70 18.12 26.36 1.56
N THR A 71 17.50 25.18 1.68
CA THR A 71 18.23 23.94 1.39
C THR A 71 18.42 23.82 -0.11
N ARG A 72 19.60 23.35 -0.55
CA ARG A 72 20.05 23.42 -1.94
C ARG A 72 19.43 22.29 -2.78
N THR A 73 18.12 22.36 -3.00
CA THR A 73 17.39 21.45 -3.88
C THR A 73 17.94 21.50 -5.30
N THR A 74 18.44 20.37 -5.79
CA THR A 74 18.78 20.20 -7.20
C THR A 74 17.52 20.34 -8.03
N ASN A 75 17.47 21.37 -8.90
CA ASN A 75 16.32 21.64 -9.77
C ASN A 75 16.04 20.48 -10.74
N MET A 76 15.25 19.50 -10.30
CA MET A 76 14.76 18.42 -11.13
C MET A 76 13.77 18.97 -12.16
N ARG A 77 14.11 18.84 -13.45
CA ARG A 77 13.29 19.38 -14.54
C ARG A 77 12.03 18.53 -14.73
N VAL A 78 10.87 19.18 -14.62
CA VAL A 78 9.54 18.57 -14.80
C VAL A 78 9.45 17.78 -16.12
N PRO A 79 9.11 16.47 -16.10
CA PRO A 79 8.99 15.65 -17.30
C PRO A 79 7.91 16.14 -18.26
N THR A 80 8.27 16.21 -19.54
CA THR A 80 7.38 16.57 -20.67
C THR A 80 6.98 15.34 -21.49
N ALA A 81 5.93 15.47 -22.30
CA ALA A 81 5.48 14.41 -23.21
C ALA A 81 6.51 14.15 -24.31
N LYS A 82 6.56 12.90 -24.83
CA LYS A 82 7.47 12.52 -25.91
C LYS A 82 6.86 12.75 -27.29
N TYR A 83 5.53 12.70 -27.40
CA TYR A 83 4.82 13.08 -28.61
C TYR A 83 4.51 14.59 -28.61
N THR A 84 4.55 15.19 -29.81
CA THR A 84 4.05 16.55 -30.02
C THR A 84 2.53 16.57 -29.92
N LYS A 85 1.92 17.73 -29.60
CA LYS A 85 0.45 17.86 -29.50
C LYS A 85 -0.24 17.37 -30.80
N MET A 86 0.29 17.74 -31.96
CA MET A 86 -0.20 17.27 -33.26
C MET A 86 0.01 15.75 -33.45
N GLY A 87 1.16 15.21 -33.05
CA GLY A 87 1.45 13.77 -33.12
C GLY A 87 0.56 12.92 -32.20
N GLU A 88 0.11 13.45 -31.08
CA GLU A 88 -0.92 12.83 -30.23
C GLU A 88 -2.29 12.89 -30.92
N THR A 89 -2.75 14.07 -31.34
CA THR A 89 -4.05 14.24 -32.01
C THR A 89 -4.17 13.33 -33.24
N LEU A 90 -3.14 13.28 -34.08
CA LEU A 90 -3.12 12.42 -35.28
C LEU A 90 -3.39 10.94 -34.94
N ARG A 91 -2.76 10.41 -33.88
CA ARG A 91 -2.96 9.01 -33.45
C ARG A 91 -4.37 8.72 -32.92
N HIS A 92 -5.07 9.73 -32.41
CA HIS A 92 -6.46 9.58 -31.94
C HIS A 92 -7.47 9.64 -33.09
N VAL A 93 -7.17 10.35 -34.19
CA VAL A 93 -8.07 10.48 -35.35
C VAL A 93 -7.82 9.45 -36.46
N ILE A 94 -6.65 8.80 -36.51
CA ILE A 94 -6.41 7.69 -37.45
C ILE A 94 -7.39 6.54 -37.15
N PRO A 95 -8.20 6.08 -38.13
CA PRO A 95 -9.10 4.94 -37.96
C PRO A 95 -8.37 3.69 -37.49
N GLY A 96 -8.97 2.91 -36.59
CA GLY A 96 -8.31 1.77 -35.92
C GLY A 96 -7.58 0.80 -36.87
N HIS A 97 -8.19 0.50 -38.02
CA HIS A 97 -7.62 -0.39 -39.05
C HIS A 97 -6.36 0.17 -39.73
N MET A 98 -6.15 1.50 -39.73
CA MET A 98 -4.98 2.18 -40.29
C MET A 98 -3.88 2.50 -39.27
N GLN A 99 -4.16 2.44 -37.96
CA GLN A 99 -3.21 2.82 -36.91
C GLN A 99 -1.91 2.02 -36.98
N CYS A 100 -2.00 0.73 -37.28
CA CYS A 100 -0.85 -0.16 -37.46
C CYS A 100 0.06 0.35 -38.60
N SER A 101 -0.50 0.54 -39.79
CA SER A 101 0.23 0.94 -41.00
C SER A 101 0.82 2.35 -40.87
N MET A 102 0.04 3.31 -40.38
CA MET A 102 0.43 4.72 -40.35
C MET A 102 1.28 5.12 -39.14
N ALA A 103 1.10 4.49 -37.97
CA ALA A 103 1.81 4.89 -36.74
C ALA A 103 2.87 3.88 -36.27
N CYS A 104 2.80 2.62 -36.72
CA CYS A 104 3.68 1.53 -36.25
C CYS A 104 4.52 0.87 -37.36
N GLY A 105 4.16 1.03 -38.64
CA GLY A 105 4.82 0.39 -39.79
C GLY A 105 4.17 -0.92 -40.28
N GLY A 106 2.99 -1.27 -39.76
CA GLY A 106 2.23 -2.46 -40.16
C GLY A 106 3.03 -3.77 -40.00
N LYS A 107 3.01 -4.63 -41.02
CA LYS A 107 3.81 -5.88 -41.05
C LYS A 107 5.32 -5.65 -40.82
N ALA A 108 5.85 -4.47 -41.16
CA ALA A 108 7.25 -4.11 -40.93
C ALA A 108 7.49 -3.42 -39.57
N CYS A 109 6.57 -3.57 -38.60
CA CYS A 109 6.67 -2.91 -37.31
C CYS A 109 7.99 -3.26 -36.59
N LYS A 110 8.75 -2.24 -36.19
CA LYS A 110 10.06 -2.45 -35.58
C LYS A 110 10.03 -3.17 -34.23
N TYR A 111 8.93 -3.08 -33.48
CA TYR A 111 8.80 -3.74 -32.17
C TYR A 111 8.51 -5.24 -32.29
N GLU A 112 8.09 -5.69 -33.48
CA GLU A 112 7.80 -7.09 -33.82
C GLU A 112 9.00 -7.75 -34.54
N ASN A 113 10.11 -7.02 -34.74
CA ASN A 113 11.28 -7.50 -35.47
C ASN A 113 12.54 -7.39 -34.59
N PRO A 114 13.04 -8.52 -34.04
CA PRO A 114 14.19 -8.52 -33.12
C PRO A 114 15.48 -7.98 -33.75
N SER A 115 15.64 -8.11 -35.07
CA SER A 115 16.80 -7.63 -35.83
C SER A 115 16.89 -6.09 -35.92
N ARG A 116 15.90 -5.37 -35.39
CA ARG A 116 15.91 -3.89 -35.30
C ARG A 116 16.53 -3.37 -34.00
N TRP A 117 16.97 -4.24 -33.10
CA TRP A 117 17.42 -3.92 -31.74
C TRP A 117 18.80 -4.49 -31.47
N SER A 118 19.60 -3.80 -30.66
CA SER A 118 20.90 -4.28 -30.20
C SER A 118 20.75 -5.47 -29.23
N GLU A 119 21.87 -6.07 -28.80
CA GLU A 119 21.85 -7.03 -27.69
C GLU A 119 21.44 -6.36 -26.36
N GLU A 120 21.88 -5.12 -26.13
CA GLU A 120 21.58 -4.33 -24.92
C GLU A 120 20.09 -3.95 -24.82
N ASP A 121 19.42 -3.78 -25.96
CA ASP A 121 17.97 -3.54 -26.09
C ASP A 121 17.12 -4.83 -25.89
N GLN A 122 17.75 -5.98 -25.64
CA GLN A 122 17.13 -7.31 -25.62
C GLN A 122 17.47 -8.08 -24.33
N ALA A 123 17.08 -7.54 -23.17
CA ALA A 123 17.22 -8.21 -21.87
C ALA A 123 16.62 -9.64 -21.83
N ILE A 124 15.59 -9.89 -22.64
CA ILE A 124 15.21 -11.21 -23.13
C ILE A 124 15.48 -11.23 -24.64
N LYS A 125 16.31 -12.17 -25.10
CA LYS A 125 16.71 -12.28 -26.50
C LYS A 125 15.49 -12.57 -27.37
N GLY A 126 15.34 -11.81 -28.45
CA GLY A 126 14.14 -11.88 -29.31
C GLY A 126 13.07 -10.85 -28.97
N LEU A 127 13.19 -10.07 -27.88
CA LEU A 127 12.18 -9.09 -27.46
C LEU A 127 12.81 -7.73 -27.14
N TYR A 128 12.24 -6.64 -27.63
CA TYR A 128 12.66 -5.30 -27.20
C TYR A 128 12.31 -5.08 -25.72
N SER A 129 13.29 -5.24 -24.83
CA SER A 129 13.06 -5.50 -23.42
C SER A 129 14.19 -4.96 -22.53
N SER A 130 13.82 -4.45 -21.35
CA SER A 130 14.74 -3.73 -20.45
C SER A 130 14.32 -3.95 -19.00
N TRP A 131 15.26 -4.27 -18.12
CA TRP A 131 15.02 -4.29 -16.67
C TRP A 131 14.86 -2.86 -16.16
N VAL A 132 13.75 -2.59 -15.46
CA VAL A 132 13.46 -1.30 -14.82
C VAL A 132 13.95 -1.31 -13.38
N THR A 133 13.76 -2.43 -12.68
CA THR A 133 14.43 -2.80 -11.43
C THR A 133 14.88 -4.25 -11.54
N ASP A 134 15.60 -4.76 -10.55
CA ASP A 134 16.04 -6.16 -10.53
C ASP A 134 14.90 -7.17 -10.65
N ASN A 135 13.67 -6.81 -10.26
CA ASN A 135 12.49 -7.69 -10.28
C ASN A 135 11.45 -7.34 -11.37
N LEU A 136 11.60 -6.21 -12.08
CA LEU A 136 10.62 -5.70 -13.04
C LEU A 136 11.20 -5.57 -14.45
N LEU A 137 10.78 -6.45 -15.36
CA LEU A 137 11.08 -6.40 -16.78
C LEU A 137 9.97 -5.63 -17.53
N ALA A 138 10.35 -4.66 -18.34
CA ALA A 138 9.46 -4.00 -19.31
C ALA A 138 9.79 -4.50 -20.73
N MET A 139 8.81 -4.99 -21.47
CA MET A 139 9.02 -5.57 -22.81
C MET A 139 7.95 -5.18 -23.84
N ALA A 140 8.31 -5.27 -25.13
CA ALA A 140 7.33 -5.37 -26.20
C ALA A 140 6.60 -6.73 -26.15
N ARG A 141 5.43 -6.85 -26.78
CA ARG A 141 4.70 -8.12 -26.83
C ARG A 141 5.54 -9.21 -27.52
N PRO A 142 5.49 -10.46 -27.06
CA PRO A 142 6.01 -11.58 -27.83
C PRO A 142 5.04 -11.97 -28.95
N SER A 143 5.51 -12.87 -29.83
CA SER A 143 4.66 -13.63 -30.76
C SER A 143 5.00 -15.12 -30.67
N THR A 144 4.10 -16.01 -31.09
CA THR A 144 4.34 -17.48 -31.09
C THR A 144 5.66 -17.83 -31.78
N GLU A 145 5.91 -17.28 -32.98
CA GLU A 145 7.17 -17.47 -33.71
C GLU A 145 8.40 -16.99 -32.90
N ILE A 146 8.33 -15.82 -32.26
CA ILE A 146 9.44 -15.29 -31.45
C ILE A 146 9.67 -16.17 -30.21
N ILE A 147 8.60 -16.65 -29.57
CA ILE A 147 8.66 -17.50 -28.38
C ILE A 147 9.42 -18.79 -28.69
N GLU A 148 9.08 -19.45 -29.79
CA GLU A 148 9.73 -20.67 -30.26
C GLU A 148 11.18 -20.40 -30.70
N LYS A 149 11.35 -19.47 -31.67
CA LYS A 149 12.64 -19.19 -32.32
C LYS A 149 13.75 -18.78 -31.36
N TYR A 150 13.41 -18.04 -30.30
CA TYR A 150 14.36 -17.57 -29.29
C TYR A 150 14.23 -18.31 -27.94
N ASN A 151 13.43 -19.36 -27.86
CA ASN A 151 13.17 -20.13 -26.63
C ASN A 151 12.81 -19.22 -25.43
N VAL A 152 11.91 -18.25 -25.64
CA VAL A 152 11.59 -17.19 -24.67
C VAL A 152 11.17 -17.75 -23.32
N ILE A 153 10.36 -18.83 -23.28
CA ILE A 153 9.96 -19.50 -22.05
C ILE A 153 11.17 -19.98 -21.22
N LYS A 154 12.19 -20.55 -21.87
CA LYS A 154 13.41 -20.99 -21.19
C LYS A 154 14.23 -19.82 -20.67
N GLN A 155 14.23 -18.69 -21.38
CA GLN A 155 14.85 -17.45 -20.88
C GLN A 155 14.11 -16.92 -19.66
N PHE A 156 12.78 -16.92 -19.66
CA PHE A 156 11.96 -16.52 -18.53
C PHE A 156 12.26 -17.33 -17.28
N GLN A 157 12.28 -18.67 -17.41
CA GLN A 157 12.65 -19.58 -16.33
C GLN A 157 14.07 -19.30 -15.78
N ARG A 158 15.06 -19.10 -16.68
CA ARG A 158 16.45 -18.76 -16.29
C ARG A 158 16.58 -17.41 -15.59
N CYS A 159 15.73 -16.44 -15.95
CA CYS A 159 15.69 -15.12 -15.31
C CYS A 159 14.85 -15.10 -14.01
N GLY A 160 14.20 -16.20 -13.62
CA GLY A 160 13.28 -16.22 -12.49
C GLY A 160 11.99 -15.43 -12.73
N LEU A 161 11.60 -15.22 -14.00
CA LEU A 161 10.33 -14.59 -14.36
C LEU A 161 9.17 -15.56 -14.09
N LYS A 162 8.34 -15.20 -13.12
CA LYS A 162 7.20 -15.97 -12.62
C LYS A 162 5.85 -15.37 -13.00
N THR A 163 5.81 -14.10 -13.40
CA THR A 163 4.57 -13.39 -13.75
C THR A 163 4.68 -12.63 -15.06
N VAL A 164 3.64 -12.69 -15.90
CA VAL A 164 3.41 -11.83 -17.07
C VAL A 164 2.15 -11.00 -16.87
N ILE A 165 2.27 -9.68 -17.06
CA ILE A 165 1.14 -8.76 -17.16
C ILE A 165 1.02 -8.24 -18.60
N ASN A 166 -0.08 -8.59 -19.26
CA ASN A 166 -0.48 -8.07 -20.56
C ASN A 166 -1.46 -6.91 -20.39
N LEU A 167 -1.14 -5.76 -20.99
CA LEU A 167 -1.95 -4.54 -20.95
C LEU A 167 -2.73 -4.28 -22.23
N GLN A 168 -2.73 -5.22 -23.19
CA GLN A 168 -3.47 -5.15 -24.45
C GLN A 168 -4.87 -5.73 -24.32
N ARG A 169 -5.82 -5.16 -25.06
CA ARG A 169 -7.10 -5.83 -25.34
C ARG A 169 -6.95 -6.82 -26.50
N PRO A 170 -7.71 -7.93 -26.51
CA PRO A 170 -7.77 -8.82 -27.68
C PRO A 170 -8.13 -8.05 -28.95
N GLY A 171 -7.49 -8.39 -30.08
CA GLY A 171 -7.64 -7.69 -31.35
C GLY A 171 -6.77 -6.44 -31.53
N GLU A 172 -6.04 -5.98 -30.50
CA GLU A 172 -5.15 -4.82 -30.64
C GLU A 172 -3.94 -5.10 -31.52
N HIS A 173 -3.59 -4.11 -32.36
CA HIS A 173 -2.42 -4.17 -33.25
C HIS A 173 -2.43 -5.41 -34.16
N ALA A 174 -3.61 -5.79 -34.66
CA ALA A 174 -3.83 -6.97 -35.52
C ALA A 174 -3.06 -6.95 -36.85
N SER A 175 -2.62 -5.78 -37.31
CA SER A 175 -1.86 -5.60 -38.55
C SER A 175 -0.40 -5.21 -38.30
N CYS A 176 0.10 -5.31 -37.06
CA CYS A 176 1.51 -5.08 -36.71
C CYS A 176 2.24 -6.42 -36.61
N GLY A 177 3.30 -6.60 -37.41
CA GLY A 177 4.09 -7.83 -37.38
C GLY A 177 3.30 -9.07 -37.78
N ASN A 178 3.33 -10.09 -36.91
CA ASN A 178 2.68 -11.37 -37.14
C ASN A 178 1.16 -11.29 -36.91
N PRO A 179 0.36 -12.16 -37.56
CA PRO A 179 -1.07 -12.26 -37.29
C PRO A 179 -1.37 -12.57 -35.82
N LEU A 180 -2.59 -12.24 -35.39
CA LEU A 180 -3.09 -12.65 -34.08
C LEU A 180 -3.54 -14.12 -34.11
N GLU A 181 -3.25 -14.84 -33.03
CA GLU A 181 -3.81 -16.14 -32.71
C GLU A 181 -5.34 -16.01 -32.58
N GLN A 182 -6.07 -16.89 -33.27
CA GLN A 182 -7.54 -16.80 -33.35
C GLN A 182 -8.21 -17.05 -32.00
N GLU A 183 -7.63 -17.90 -31.16
CA GLU A 183 -8.17 -18.26 -29.85
C GLU A 183 -8.00 -17.13 -28.81
N SER A 184 -6.81 -16.52 -28.74
CA SER A 184 -6.47 -15.54 -27.70
C SER A 184 -6.74 -14.09 -28.11
N GLY A 185 -6.74 -13.80 -29.42
CA GLY A 185 -6.76 -12.43 -29.94
C GLY A 185 -5.47 -11.64 -29.67
N PHE A 186 -4.37 -12.31 -29.33
CA PHE A 186 -3.03 -11.74 -29.19
C PHE A 186 -2.08 -12.37 -30.21
N THR A 187 -0.85 -11.87 -30.34
CA THR A 187 0.20 -12.46 -31.20
C THR A 187 0.75 -13.81 -30.69
N TYR A 188 0.26 -14.28 -29.55
CA TYR A 188 0.68 -15.51 -28.88
C TYR A 188 -0.48 -16.09 -28.05
N ARG A 189 -0.36 -17.36 -27.65
CA ARG A 189 -1.29 -18.04 -26.73
C ARG A 189 -0.81 -17.85 -25.28
N PRO A 190 -1.56 -17.16 -24.39
CA PRO A 190 -1.21 -17.01 -22.98
C PRO A 190 -0.93 -18.34 -22.26
N GLU A 191 -1.61 -19.40 -22.71
CA GLU A 191 -1.50 -20.78 -22.25
C GLU A 191 -0.04 -21.26 -22.27
N THR A 192 0.75 -20.86 -23.28
CA THR A 192 2.17 -21.20 -23.39
C THR A 192 3.02 -20.72 -22.20
N PHE A 193 2.64 -19.62 -21.55
CA PHE A 193 3.27 -19.15 -20.31
C PHE A 193 2.72 -19.90 -19.09
N MET A 194 1.40 -20.10 -19.02
CA MET A 194 0.74 -20.79 -17.90
C MET A 194 1.18 -22.25 -17.76
N GLU A 195 1.28 -22.98 -18.88
CA GLU A 195 1.80 -24.36 -18.95
C GLU A 195 3.26 -24.46 -18.48
N ALA A 196 4.04 -23.39 -18.61
CA ALA A 196 5.42 -23.30 -18.16
C ALA A 196 5.57 -22.87 -16.68
N GLY A 197 4.47 -22.73 -15.94
CA GLY A 197 4.45 -22.29 -14.55
C GLY A 197 4.66 -20.78 -14.36
N VAL A 198 4.29 -19.97 -15.36
CA VAL A 198 4.32 -18.50 -15.30
C VAL A 198 2.89 -17.97 -15.18
N TYR A 199 2.59 -17.27 -14.08
CA TYR A 199 1.30 -16.64 -13.86
C TYR A 199 1.03 -15.57 -14.91
N TYR A 200 -0.21 -15.50 -15.39
CA TYR A 200 -0.59 -14.60 -16.48
C TYR A 200 -1.80 -13.74 -16.09
N TYR A 201 -1.64 -12.42 -16.17
CA TYR A 201 -2.70 -11.44 -15.89
C TYR A 201 -2.94 -10.55 -17.11
N ASN A 202 -4.21 -10.39 -17.48
CA ASN A 202 -4.62 -9.48 -18.55
C ASN A 202 -5.44 -8.32 -17.97
N PHE A 203 -4.88 -7.12 -18.01
CA PHE A 203 -5.54 -5.89 -17.55
C PHE A 203 -5.80 -4.89 -18.70
N GLY A 204 -6.14 -5.41 -19.88
CA GLY A 204 -6.23 -4.64 -21.13
C GLY A 204 -7.05 -3.35 -21.09
N TRP A 205 -6.38 -2.19 -21.19
CA TRP A 205 -7.02 -0.88 -21.41
C TRP A 205 -6.65 -0.27 -22.76
N LYS A 206 -7.53 0.58 -23.30
CA LYS A 206 -7.45 1.12 -24.66
C LYS A 206 -6.08 1.75 -24.96
N ASP A 207 -5.48 1.39 -26.11
CA ASP A 207 -4.19 1.93 -26.50
C ASP A 207 -4.17 3.47 -26.62
N TYR A 208 -3.00 4.04 -26.33
CA TYR A 208 -2.76 5.48 -26.11
C TYR A 208 -3.55 6.15 -24.98
N GLY A 209 -4.57 5.49 -24.41
CA GLY A 209 -5.35 5.95 -23.26
C GLY A 209 -4.73 5.59 -21.90
N VAL A 210 -5.51 5.87 -20.85
CA VAL A 210 -5.20 5.63 -19.44
C VAL A 210 -6.34 4.84 -18.79
N ALA A 211 -6.03 4.01 -17.79
CA ALA A 211 -7.02 3.34 -16.95
C ALA A 211 -7.49 4.29 -15.82
N SER A 212 -8.58 3.95 -15.11
CA SER A 212 -8.96 4.72 -13.91
C SER A 212 -7.95 4.49 -12.79
N LEU A 213 -7.81 5.48 -11.90
CA LEU A 213 -6.88 5.41 -10.77
C LEU A 213 -7.18 4.22 -9.83
N THR A 214 -8.46 3.84 -9.72
CA THR A 214 -8.89 2.64 -9.00
C THR A 214 -8.42 1.35 -9.68
N THR A 215 -8.57 1.21 -11.00
CA THR A 215 -8.05 0.03 -11.72
C THR A 215 -6.52 -0.04 -11.63
N ILE A 216 -5.83 1.11 -11.68
CA ILE A 216 -4.37 1.17 -11.49
C ILE A 216 -4.00 0.73 -10.07
N LEU A 217 -4.74 1.15 -9.04
CA LEU A 217 -4.53 0.69 -7.66
C LEU A 217 -4.68 -0.83 -7.54
N ASP A 218 -5.72 -1.41 -8.13
CA ASP A 218 -5.92 -2.87 -8.14
C ASP A 218 -4.77 -3.59 -8.87
N MET A 219 -4.30 -3.05 -10.00
CA MET A 219 -3.16 -3.60 -10.74
C MET A 219 -1.86 -3.56 -9.93
N VAL A 220 -1.51 -2.44 -9.29
CA VAL A 220 -0.26 -2.34 -8.51
C VAL A 220 -0.30 -3.22 -7.26
N LYS A 221 -1.47 -3.46 -6.66
CA LYS A 221 -1.64 -4.43 -5.57
C LYS A 221 -1.40 -5.87 -6.02
N VAL A 222 -1.88 -6.24 -7.22
CA VAL A 222 -1.54 -7.54 -7.83
C VAL A 222 -0.04 -7.62 -8.11
N MET A 223 0.59 -6.52 -8.56
CA MET A 223 2.04 -6.48 -8.76
C MET A 223 2.83 -6.67 -7.45
N SER A 224 2.40 -6.04 -6.36
CA SER A 224 3.07 -6.13 -5.05
C SER A 224 3.11 -7.58 -4.55
N PHE A 225 2.00 -8.31 -4.65
CA PHE A 225 1.96 -9.75 -4.39
C PHE A 225 2.82 -10.55 -5.39
N ALA A 226 2.64 -10.33 -6.68
CA ALA A 226 3.28 -11.15 -7.71
C ALA A 226 4.79 -10.93 -7.88
N VAL A 227 5.38 -9.92 -7.22
CA VAL A 227 6.84 -9.74 -7.06
C VAL A 227 7.41 -10.61 -5.93
N GLN A 228 6.62 -10.94 -4.90
CA GLN A 228 7.03 -11.85 -3.82
C GLN A 228 7.19 -13.28 -4.35
N GLU A 229 6.33 -13.69 -5.29
CA GLU A 229 6.38 -14.99 -5.98
C GLU A 229 7.55 -15.13 -6.99
N GLY A 230 8.22 -14.02 -7.34
CA GLY A 230 9.33 -13.98 -8.29
C GLY A 230 9.27 -12.79 -9.26
N LYS A 231 10.14 -12.78 -10.27
CA LYS A 231 10.27 -11.61 -11.16
C LYS A 231 9.07 -11.47 -12.10
N MET A 232 8.77 -10.24 -12.50
CA MET A 232 7.61 -9.91 -13.32
C MET A 232 8.01 -9.28 -14.66
N ALA A 233 7.34 -9.67 -15.74
CA ALA A 233 7.38 -9.01 -17.03
C ALA A 233 6.06 -8.27 -17.31
N VAL A 234 6.12 -6.99 -17.69
CA VAL A 234 4.96 -6.17 -18.05
C VAL A 234 5.08 -5.72 -19.51
N HIS A 235 4.03 -5.90 -20.30
CA HIS A 235 4.02 -5.51 -21.72
C HIS A 235 2.70 -4.86 -22.18
N CYS A 236 2.81 -4.04 -23.22
CA CYS A 236 1.72 -3.71 -24.12
C CYS A 236 2.17 -4.10 -25.53
N HIS A 237 1.84 -3.35 -26.59
CA HIS A 237 2.45 -3.60 -27.91
C HIS A 237 3.96 -3.30 -27.90
N ALA A 238 4.38 -2.03 -27.83
CA ALA A 238 5.81 -1.66 -27.82
C ALA A 238 6.46 -1.69 -26.42
N GLY A 239 5.68 -1.87 -25.36
CA GLY A 239 6.18 -1.83 -23.97
C GLY A 239 6.59 -0.45 -23.46
N LEU A 240 6.08 0.65 -24.05
CA LEU A 240 6.54 2.02 -23.75
C LEU A 240 5.48 2.90 -23.06
N GLY A 241 4.28 3.03 -23.65
CA GLY A 241 3.22 3.88 -23.12
C GLY A 241 2.56 3.30 -21.85
N ARG A 242 1.64 2.35 -22.05
CA ARG A 242 0.87 1.69 -20.98
C ARG A 242 1.75 1.00 -19.94
N THR A 243 2.74 0.23 -20.39
CA THR A 243 3.77 -0.40 -19.54
C THR A 243 4.52 0.63 -18.68
N GLY A 244 4.97 1.74 -19.27
CA GLY A 244 5.67 2.79 -18.54
C GLY A 244 4.79 3.46 -17.48
N VAL A 245 3.49 3.66 -17.75
CA VAL A 245 2.53 4.20 -16.77
C VAL A 245 2.35 3.24 -15.61
N LEU A 246 2.07 1.95 -15.87
CA LEU A 246 1.85 1.00 -14.78
C LEU A 246 3.10 0.83 -13.91
N LEU A 247 4.29 0.73 -14.50
CA LEU A 247 5.55 0.63 -13.77
C LEU A 247 5.85 1.90 -12.97
N ALA A 248 5.59 3.10 -13.51
CA ALA A 248 5.75 4.33 -12.74
C ALA A 248 4.74 4.42 -11.59
N CYS A 249 3.47 4.06 -11.81
CA CYS A 249 2.47 3.98 -10.75
C CYS A 249 2.83 2.95 -9.68
N TYR A 250 3.42 1.81 -10.05
CA TYR A 250 3.93 0.82 -9.11
C TYR A 250 5.05 1.39 -8.23
N LEU A 251 6.05 2.07 -8.81
CA LEU A 251 7.13 2.72 -8.06
C LEU A 251 6.62 3.87 -7.17
N VAL A 252 5.58 4.60 -7.60
CA VAL A 252 4.88 5.58 -6.77
C VAL A 252 4.14 4.89 -5.61
N PHE A 253 3.61 3.68 -5.80
CA PHE A 253 2.82 2.90 -4.83
C PHE A 253 3.67 2.14 -3.80
N THR A 254 4.80 1.55 -4.21
CA THR A 254 5.73 0.87 -3.30
C THR A 254 6.73 1.85 -2.72
N SER A 255 7.64 2.36 -3.55
CA SER A 255 8.80 3.15 -3.12
C SER A 255 8.54 4.65 -2.95
N ARG A 256 7.29 5.00 -2.60
CA ARG A 256 6.76 6.36 -2.32
C ARG A 256 7.24 7.51 -3.23
N MET A 257 7.77 7.22 -4.42
CA MET A 257 8.41 8.21 -5.28
C MET A 257 7.41 9.28 -5.69
N SER A 258 7.87 10.52 -5.87
CA SER A 258 7.04 11.49 -6.60
C SER A 258 6.80 10.99 -8.03
N ALA A 259 5.65 11.33 -8.59
CA ALA A 259 5.30 10.96 -9.96
C ALA A 259 6.40 11.32 -10.96
N ASP A 260 7.02 12.50 -10.80
CA ASP A 260 8.08 12.98 -11.70
C ASP A 260 9.40 12.20 -11.54
N GLN A 261 9.78 11.80 -10.31
CA GLN A 261 10.91 10.88 -10.09
C GLN A 261 10.65 9.53 -10.76
N ALA A 262 9.49 8.92 -10.53
CA ALA A 262 9.14 7.63 -11.14
C ALA A 262 9.11 7.69 -12.68
N ILE A 263 8.56 8.78 -13.26
CA ILE A 263 8.59 9.02 -14.71
C ILE A 263 10.03 9.10 -15.24
N LEU A 264 10.93 9.79 -14.55
CA LEU A 264 12.34 9.93 -14.96
C LEU A 264 13.10 8.60 -14.85
N PHE A 265 12.95 7.89 -13.72
CA PHE A 265 13.55 6.60 -13.47
C PHE A 265 13.16 5.57 -14.55
N VAL A 266 11.85 5.39 -14.80
CA VAL A 266 11.36 4.48 -15.86
C VAL A 266 11.88 4.90 -17.24
N ARG A 267 12.03 6.21 -17.52
CA ARG A 267 12.59 6.70 -18.79
C ARG A 267 14.10 6.56 -18.90
N ALA A 268 14.84 6.49 -17.80
CA ALA A 268 16.28 6.22 -17.78
C ALA A 268 16.55 4.74 -18.09
N LYS A 269 15.81 3.84 -17.43
CA LYS A 269 15.89 2.39 -17.62
C LYS A 269 15.29 1.92 -18.95
N ARG A 270 14.21 2.55 -19.41
CA ARG A 270 13.55 2.25 -20.69
C ARG A 270 13.23 3.54 -21.46
N PRO A 271 14.15 3.99 -22.34
CA PRO A 271 14.00 5.22 -23.11
C PRO A 271 12.67 5.32 -23.88
N ASN A 272 12.12 6.53 -23.93
CA ASN A 272 10.85 6.86 -24.61
C ASN A 272 9.57 6.26 -23.97
N SER A 273 9.65 5.72 -22.75
CA SER A 273 8.48 5.35 -21.95
C SER A 273 7.62 6.56 -21.55
N ILE A 274 6.33 6.32 -21.31
CA ILE A 274 5.31 7.32 -20.92
C ILE A 274 5.23 8.44 -21.98
N GLN A 275 4.47 8.18 -23.04
CA GLN A 275 4.61 8.88 -24.32
C GLN A 275 3.72 10.11 -24.43
N THR A 276 2.48 10.01 -23.96
CA THR A 276 1.46 11.06 -24.14
C THR A 276 1.33 12.00 -22.93
N ARG A 277 0.77 13.18 -23.15
CA ARG A 277 0.39 14.15 -22.09
C ARG A 277 -0.57 13.52 -21.07
N GLY A 278 -1.58 12.77 -21.54
CA GLY A 278 -2.53 12.08 -20.68
C GLY A 278 -1.88 11.00 -19.80
N GLN A 279 -0.88 10.29 -20.32
CA GLN A 279 -0.11 9.29 -19.56
C GLN A 279 0.72 9.94 -18.44
N LEU A 280 1.30 11.12 -18.67
CA LEU A 280 2.00 11.88 -17.62
C LEU A 280 1.05 12.40 -16.53
N LEU A 281 -0.11 12.92 -16.94
CA LEU A 281 -1.14 13.38 -16.00
C LEU A 281 -1.64 12.22 -15.13
N CYS A 282 -1.91 11.06 -15.72
CA CYS A 282 -2.36 9.87 -14.99
C CYS A 282 -1.41 9.43 -13.87
N VAL A 283 -0.08 9.44 -14.08
CA VAL A 283 0.88 9.10 -13.00
C VAL A 283 0.87 10.17 -11.89
N ARG A 284 0.71 11.45 -12.23
CA ARG A 284 0.60 12.56 -11.26
C ARG A 284 -0.71 12.51 -10.47
N GLU A 285 -1.82 12.28 -11.16
CA GLU A 285 -3.15 12.08 -10.57
C GLU A 285 -3.19 10.85 -9.67
N PHE A 286 -2.52 9.75 -10.06
CA PHE A 286 -2.38 8.57 -9.23
C PHE A 286 -1.60 8.86 -7.94
N ALA A 287 -0.47 9.58 -8.03
CA ALA A 287 0.28 10.00 -6.84
C ALA A 287 -0.58 10.85 -5.89
N GLN A 288 -1.35 11.82 -6.41
CA GLN A 288 -2.27 12.64 -5.63
C GLN A 288 -3.43 11.84 -5.02
N PHE A 289 -3.97 10.86 -5.76
CA PHE A 289 -5.00 9.94 -5.29
C PHE A 289 -4.53 9.07 -4.11
N LEU A 290 -3.25 8.71 -4.04
CA LEU A 290 -2.69 7.97 -2.91
C LEU A 290 -2.50 8.84 -1.65
N VAL A 291 -2.37 10.17 -1.74
CA VAL A 291 -2.13 11.06 -0.58
C VAL A 291 -3.16 10.87 0.54
N PRO A 292 -4.49 11.02 0.31
CA PRO A 292 -5.49 10.83 1.35
C PRO A 292 -5.67 9.37 1.78
N LEU A 293 -5.22 8.41 0.98
CA LEU A 293 -5.24 6.98 1.36
C LEU A 293 -4.09 6.62 2.30
N ARG A 294 -2.90 7.23 2.08
CA ARG A 294 -1.67 6.99 2.84
C ARG A 294 -1.55 7.80 4.12
N SER A 295 -2.19 8.97 4.20
CA SER A 295 -2.16 9.77 5.41
C SER A 295 -2.86 9.06 6.56
N VAL A 296 -2.07 8.70 7.57
CA VAL A 296 -2.50 8.07 8.82
C VAL A 296 -2.84 9.15 9.85
N PHE A 297 -2.08 10.24 9.84
CA PHE A 297 -2.20 11.38 10.74
C PHE A 297 -2.61 12.64 9.98
N SER A 298 -3.85 13.10 10.19
CA SER A 298 -4.42 14.30 9.56
C SER A 298 -3.76 15.60 10.04
N CYS A 299 -3.20 15.59 11.26
CA CYS A 299 -2.43 16.69 11.86
C CYS A 299 -1.03 16.89 11.24
N ALA A 300 -0.43 15.83 10.68
CA ALA A 300 0.94 15.83 10.18
C ALA A 300 1.02 15.92 8.65
N GLU A 301 2.19 16.28 8.11
CA GLU A 301 2.35 16.45 6.67
C GLU A 301 2.41 15.10 5.92
N PRO A 302 1.83 14.97 4.70
CA PRO A 302 1.00 15.96 4.03
C PRO A 302 -0.36 16.10 4.70
N LYS A 303 -0.74 17.32 5.10
CA LYS A 303 -1.99 17.58 5.84
C LYS A 303 -3.22 17.20 5.01
N VAL A 304 -4.12 16.47 5.64
CA VAL A 304 -5.43 16.10 5.08
C VAL A 304 -6.53 16.35 6.12
N SER A 305 -7.78 16.44 5.68
CA SER A 305 -8.92 16.56 6.59
C SER A 305 -9.07 15.30 7.46
N ALA A 306 -9.34 15.52 8.75
CA ALA A 306 -9.70 14.48 9.71
C ALA A 306 -10.86 13.61 9.21
N VAL A 307 -10.83 12.32 9.58
CA VAL A 307 -11.80 11.31 9.15
C VAL A 307 -12.38 10.53 10.32
N THR A 308 -13.56 9.95 10.10
CA THR A 308 -14.14 8.98 11.05
C THR A 308 -13.41 7.64 10.99
N LEU A 309 -13.57 6.80 12.02
CA LEU A 309 -13.00 5.45 12.05
C LEU A 309 -13.45 4.60 10.84
N SER A 310 -14.74 4.59 10.50
CA SER A 310 -15.27 3.84 9.36
C SER A 310 -14.75 4.37 8.00
N GLN A 311 -14.47 5.68 7.90
CA GLN A 311 -13.78 6.27 6.73
C GLN A 311 -12.31 5.83 6.65
N TYR A 312 -11.57 5.86 7.77
CA TYR A 312 -10.20 5.37 7.83
C TYR A 312 -10.10 3.89 7.45
N LEU A 313 -10.92 3.01 8.05
CA LEU A 313 -10.97 1.59 7.73
C LEU A 313 -11.31 1.32 6.25
N THR A 314 -12.09 2.19 5.63
CA THR A 314 -12.36 2.13 4.19
C THR A 314 -11.12 2.52 3.36
N ARG A 315 -10.39 3.59 3.73
CA ARG A 315 -9.12 3.96 3.08
C ARG A 315 -8.06 2.86 3.23
N GLN A 316 -7.89 2.33 4.44
CA GLN A 316 -7.00 1.21 4.75
C GLN A 316 -7.29 0.01 3.84
N ARG A 317 -8.55 -0.42 3.73
CA ARG A 317 -8.98 -1.52 2.84
C ARG A 317 -8.60 -1.32 1.37
N HIS A 318 -8.52 -0.08 0.90
CA HIS A 318 -8.05 0.20 -0.46
C HIS A 318 -6.55 -0.01 -0.63
N LEU A 319 -5.71 0.26 0.38
CA LEU A 319 -4.27 0.02 0.33
C LEU A 319 -3.88 -1.43 0.63
N LEU A 320 -4.38 -2.01 1.74
CA LEU A 320 -3.97 -3.34 2.19
C LEU A 320 -4.37 -4.43 1.16
N HIS A 321 -3.56 -5.48 1.08
CA HIS A 321 -3.79 -6.66 0.24
C HIS A 321 -3.38 -7.95 0.97
N GLY A 322 -3.43 -9.09 0.28
CA GLY A 322 -2.95 -10.36 0.83
C GLY A 322 -3.65 -10.82 2.11
N TYR A 323 -2.86 -11.34 3.05
CA TYR A 323 -3.29 -11.78 4.38
C TYR A 323 -3.53 -10.59 5.32
N GLU A 324 -2.67 -9.58 5.27
CA GLU A 324 -2.76 -8.30 6.00
C GLU A 324 -4.16 -7.66 5.89
N ALA A 325 -4.74 -7.59 4.69
CA ALA A 325 -6.08 -7.06 4.45
C ALA A 325 -7.23 -7.88 5.06
N ARG A 326 -7.01 -9.17 5.35
CA ARG A 326 -8.02 -10.05 5.97
C ARG A 326 -8.05 -9.86 7.47
N GLN A 327 -6.88 -9.89 8.12
CA GLN A 327 -6.73 -9.62 9.54
C GLN A 327 -7.22 -8.20 9.88
N MET A 328 -6.66 -7.18 9.22
CA MET A 328 -6.94 -5.77 9.51
C MET A 328 -8.15 -5.23 8.72
N LYS A 329 -9.19 -6.06 8.52
CA LYS A 329 -10.42 -5.68 7.80
C LYS A 329 -11.27 -4.65 8.55
N ASN A 330 -11.22 -4.70 9.89
CA ASN A 330 -12.05 -3.88 10.79
C ASN A 330 -11.25 -3.24 11.95
N VAL A 331 -9.93 -3.48 12.04
CA VAL A 331 -9.05 -2.92 13.07
C VAL A 331 -8.03 -1.99 12.39
N PRO A 332 -7.78 -0.77 12.89
CA PRO A 332 -6.76 0.12 12.37
C PRO A 332 -5.36 -0.50 12.46
N LYS A 333 -4.59 -0.43 11.37
CA LYS A 333 -3.24 -1.00 11.28
C LYS A 333 -2.30 -0.46 12.36
N LEU A 334 -2.37 0.84 12.64
CA LEU A 334 -1.55 1.45 13.68
C LEU A 334 -1.88 0.90 15.08
N VAL A 335 -3.18 0.77 15.41
CA VAL A 335 -3.62 0.25 16.71
C VAL A 335 -3.16 -1.20 16.89
N GLN A 336 -3.45 -2.07 15.92
CA GLN A 336 -3.03 -3.48 15.96
C GLN A 336 -1.51 -3.63 16.08
N LEU A 337 -0.75 -2.84 15.33
CA LEU A 337 0.72 -2.89 15.36
C LEU A 337 1.27 -2.41 16.70
N VAL A 338 0.80 -1.27 17.21
CA VAL A 338 1.24 -0.74 18.51
C VAL A 338 0.89 -1.71 19.64
N CYS A 339 -0.33 -2.23 19.70
CA CYS A 339 -0.72 -3.23 20.67
C CYS A 339 0.20 -4.46 20.66
N ARG A 340 0.51 -5.00 19.48
CA ARG A 340 1.47 -6.11 19.34
C ARG A 340 2.86 -5.75 19.89
N LEU A 341 3.41 -4.60 19.49
CA LEU A 341 4.75 -4.16 19.92
C LEU A 341 4.83 -3.94 21.44
N LEU A 342 3.77 -3.42 22.07
CA LEU A 342 3.69 -3.25 23.53
C LEU A 342 3.71 -4.61 24.26
N VAL A 343 2.98 -5.61 23.74
CA VAL A 343 3.00 -6.99 24.26
C VAL A 343 4.38 -7.64 24.04
N ASP A 344 5.01 -7.44 22.88
CA ASP A 344 6.36 -7.96 22.60
C ASP A 344 7.42 -7.35 23.52
N ILE A 345 7.33 -6.05 23.83
CA ILE A 345 8.19 -5.38 24.82
C ILE A 345 7.99 -6.00 26.22
N ALA A 346 6.74 -6.20 26.66
CA ALA A 346 6.45 -6.81 27.94
C ALA A 346 7.02 -8.25 28.05
N ALA A 347 6.81 -9.05 27.01
CA ALA A 347 7.31 -10.42 26.89
C ALA A 347 8.84 -10.51 26.66
N ASN A 348 9.53 -9.38 26.42
CA ASN A 348 10.93 -9.33 25.95
C ASN A 348 11.19 -10.16 24.70
N ARG A 349 10.20 -10.22 23.80
CA ARG A 349 10.38 -10.79 22.47
C ARG A 349 11.21 -9.81 21.66
N GLN A 350 12.23 -10.34 20.98
CA GLN A 350 12.76 -9.63 19.82
C GLN A 350 11.63 -9.58 18.79
N VAL A 351 11.56 -8.50 18.01
CA VAL A 351 10.60 -8.45 16.91
C VAL A 351 11.19 -9.36 15.85
N GLU A 352 10.78 -10.62 15.90
CA GLU A 352 10.82 -11.50 14.75
C GLU A 352 9.93 -10.83 13.71
N ILE A 353 10.57 -10.13 12.78
CA ILE A 353 9.94 -9.74 11.53
C ILE A 353 9.68 -11.07 10.82
N GLU A 354 8.49 -11.65 11.03
CA GLU A 354 8.02 -12.79 10.26
C GLU A 354 8.29 -12.49 8.79
N GLU A 355 8.98 -13.41 8.09
CA GLU A 355 9.48 -13.19 6.71
C GLU A 355 8.36 -12.93 5.68
N GLU A 356 7.09 -12.89 6.08
CA GLU A 356 5.96 -12.43 5.27
C GLU A 356 6.07 -10.95 4.83
N TRP A 357 6.84 -10.12 5.55
CA TRP A 357 7.10 -8.71 5.18
C TRP A 357 8.40 -8.56 4.39
N LEU A 358 8.59 -9.41 3.38
CA LEU A 358 9.74 -9.40 2.47
C LEU A 358 10.00 -8.00 1.91
N GLU A 359 11.23 -7.52 2.14
CA GLU A 359 11.69 -6.18 1.80
C GLU A 359 11.41 -5.85 0.32
N VAL A 360 10.62 -4.80 0.08
CA VAL A 360 10.72 -4.08 -1.19
C VAL A 360 12.13 -3.48 -1.20
N PRO A 361 12.99 -3.78 -2.19
CA PRO A 361 14.36 -3.28 -2.18
C PRO A 361 14.38 -1.76 -2.06
N ASP A 362 15.22 -1.20 -1.19
CA ASP A 362 15.38 0.25 -1.09
C ASP A 362 15.96 0.80 -2.40
N LEU A 363 15.07 1.31 -3.25
CA LEU A 363 15.43 1.90 -4.53
C LEU A 363 15.98 3.33 -4.37
N THR A 364 15.99 3.92 -3.17
CA THR A 364 16.36 5.33 -2.96
C THR A 364 17.73 5.66 -3.56
N ALA A 365 18.76 4.89 -3.21
CA ALA A 365 20.12 5.09 -3.71
C ALA A 365 20.23 4.86 -5.24
N GLU A 366 19.49 3.88 -5.78
CA GLU A 366 19.46 3.62 -7.22
C GLU A 366 18.74 4.75 -7.98
N VAL A 367 17.65 5.27 -7.42
CA VAL A 367 16.85 6.37 -7.96
C VAL A 367 17.67 7.65 -7.96
N GLU A 368 18.28 8.05 -6.84
CA GLU A 368 19.11 9.24 -6.75
C GLU A 368 20.25 9.21 -7.77
N LYS A 369 20.97 8.07 -7.85
CA LYS A 369 22.02 7.84 -8.85
C LYS A 369 21.49 7.97 -10.28
N THR A 370 20.41 7.25 -10.60
CA THR A 370 19.83 7.18 -11.96
C THR A 370 19.29 8.54 -12.42
N VAL A 371 18.56 9.23 -11.54
CA VAL A 371 17.99 10.56 -11.80
C VAL A 371 19.09 11.61 -11.95
N SER A 372 20.11 11.59 -11.07
CA SER A 372 21.25 12.53 -11.14
C SER A 372 22.07 12.33 -12.41
N GLN A 373 22.37 11.08 -12.78
CA GLN A 373 23.04 10.76 -14.04
C GLN A 373 22.23 11.22 -15.25
N GLN A 374 20.90 11.03 -15.25
CA GLN A 374 20.04 11.48 -16.34
C GLN A 374 19.98 13.02 -16.45
N ALA A 375 20.00 13.74 -15.31
CA ALA A 375 20.09 15.20 -15.28
C ALA A 375 21.42 15.70 -15.90
N LEU A 376 22.55 15.09 -15.53
CA LEU A 376 23.87 15.40 -16.11
C LEU A 376 23.92 15.12 -17.62
N GLN A 377 23.38 13.99 -18.08
CA GLN A 377 23.31 13.66 -19.51
C GLN A 377 22.44 14.65 -20.31
N GLN A 378 21.34 15.15 -19.73
CA GLN A 378 20.51 16.17 -20.37
C GLN A 378 21.22 17.53 -20.41
N LEU A 379 21.91 17.93 -19.33
CA LEU A 379 22.71 19.14 -19.31
C LEU A 379 23.81 19.12 -20.37
N GLY A 380 24.54 18.01 -20.51
CA GLY A 380 25.56 17.84 -21.55
C GLY A 380 25.00 17.91 -22.98
N LYS A 381 23.78 17.42 -23.21
CA LYS A 381 23.07 17.57 -24.49
C LYS A 381 22.64 19.02 -24.74
N GLU A 382 22.16 19.74 -23.72
CA GLU A 382 21.76 21.14 -23.85
C GLU A 382 22.97 22.06 -24.09
N MET A 383 24.09 21.84 -23.39
CA MET A 383 25.34 22.58 -23.61
C MET A 383 25.90 22.35 -25.03
N ARG A 384 25.90 21.09 -25.51
CA ARG A 384 26.27 20.78 -26.90
C ARG A 384 25.34 21.45 -27.91
N GLY A 385 24.04 21.51 -27.63
CA GLY A 385 23.05 22.23 -28.44
C GLY A 385 23.21 23.76 -28.43
N LYS A 386 23.90 24.31 -27.43
CA LYS A 386 24.25 25.74 -27.31
C LYS A 386 25.68 26.05 -27.80
N GLY A 387 26.36 25.10 -28.45
CA GLY A 387 27.70 25.28 -29.00
C GLY A 387 28.83 25.30 -27.95
N ILE A 388 28.54 24.98 -26.68
CA ILE A 388 29.55 24.99 -25.62
C ILE A 388 30.28 23.63 -25.64
N PRO A 389 31.62 23.59 -25.77
CA PRO A 389 32.37 22.34 -25.73
C PRO A 389 32.31 21.71 -24.34
N VAL A 390 31.78 20.49 -24.27
CA VAL A 390 31.74 19.67 -23.06
C VAL A 390 32.79 18.57 -23.22
N LEU A 391 33.79 18.52 -22.33
CA LEU A 391 34.75 17.41 -22.31
C LEU A 391 34.00 16.07 -22.09
N PRO A 392 34.44 14.96 -22.71
CA PRO A 392 33.83 13.67 -22.45
C PRO A 392 34.11 13.23 -21.01
N CYS A 393 33.07 13.06 -20.19
CA CYS A 393 33.18 12.35 -18.92
C CYS A 393 33.41 10.85 -19.19
N SER A 394 34.67 10.49 -19.42
CA SER A 394 35.14 9.11 -19.44
C SER A 394 35.00 8.51 -18.04
N SER A 395 33.99 7.66 -17.82
CA SER A 395 33.87 6.87 -16.61
C SER A 395 34.74 5.61 -16.70
N ASN A 396 36.02 5.75 -16.35
CA ASN A 396 36.92 4.65 -16.02
C ASN A 396 37.68 5.02 -14.73
N PRO A 397 37.71 4.16 -13.70
CA PRO A 397 38.47 4.43 -12.49
C PRO A 397 39.97 4.22 -12.74
N LEU A 398 40.77 5.27 -12.61
CA LEU A 398 42.23 5.18 -12.58
C LEU A 398 42.74 5.48 -11.17
N SER A 399 43.64 4.61 -10.71
CA SER A 399 44.23 4.56 -9.37
C SER A 399 45.12 5.78 -9.04
N PRO A 400 45.32 6.11 -7.75
CA PRO A 400 45.97 7.34 -7.34
C PRO A 400 47.51 7.23 -7.35
N ALA A 401 48.19 8.18 -7.99
CA ALA A 401 49.60 8.48 -7.71
C ALA A 401 50.02 9.90 -8.13
N THR A 402 50.68 10.58 -7.18
CA THR A 402 51.69 11.65 -7.36
C THR A 402 51.22 13.08 -7.66
N LEU A 403 51.49 13.94 -6.68
CA LEU A 403 51.46 15.40 -6.73
C LEU A 403 52.47 15.97 -7.75
N GLN A 404 52.10 17.08 -8.39
CA GLN A 404 53.00 18.24 -8.47
C GLN A 404 52.21 19.53 -8.64
N ALA A 405 52.60 20.56 -7.89
CA ALA A 405 51.97 21.86 -7.88
C ALA A 405 52.78 22.87 -8.71
N THR A 406 52.10 23.76 -9.41
CA THR A 406 52.63 25.07 -9.81
C THR A 406 51.50 26.08 -9.79
N ALA A 407 51.65 27.11 -8.97
CA ALA A 407 50.75 28.25 -8.90
C ALA A 407 51.10 29.29 -9.97
N LEU A 408 50.17 30.20 -10.28
CA LEU A 408 50.46 31.57 -10.75
C LEU A 408 49.20 32.46 -10.60
N HIS A 409 49.32 33.46 -9.71
CA HIS A 409 48.90 34.88 -9.79
C HIS A 409 48.08 35.39 -11.00
N ASP A 410 47.29 36.47 -10.94
CA ASP A 410 46.60 37.18 -9.83
C ASP A 410 45.65 38.26 -10.42
N GLN A 411 44.55 38.56 -9.70
CA GLN A 411 43.86 39.87 -9.63
C GLN A 411 43.12 40.51 -10.85
N PRO A 412 42.19 41.48 -10.61
CA PRO A 412 41.05 41.83 -11.49
C PRO A 412 41.08 43.30 -11.98
N LEU A 413 39.96 43.85 -12.52
CA LEU A 413 39.52 45.27 -12.36
C LEU A 413 38.09 45.55 -12.94
N THR A 414 37.33 46.42 -12.25
CA THR A 414 36.29 47.42 -12.68
C THR A 414 35.28 47.11 -13.82
N SER A 415 33.95 47.18 -13.66
CA SER A 415 33.01 48.26 -13.25
C SER A 415 32.62 49.25 -14.35
N ASP A 416 31.31 49.49 -14.53
CA ASP A 416 30.72 50.84 -14.69
C ASP A 416 29.19 50.84 -14.52
N ASN A 417 28.65 51.99 -14.08
CA ASN A 417 27.23 52.30 -13.87
C ASN A 417 26.66 53.15 -15.03
N GLU A 418 25.32 53.24 -15.18
CA GLU A 418 24.56 54.50 -15.00
C GLU A 418 23.02 54.36 -15.17
N LEU A 419 22.29 55.45 -14.89
CA LEU A 419 20.85 55.57 -14.48
C LEU A 419 19.95 56.11 -15.64
N ASP A 420 18.69 55.68 -15.87
CA ASP A 420 17.37 56.11 -15.30
C ASP A 420 16.82 57.47 -15.90
N PRO A 421 15.58 58.01 -15.68
CA PRO A 421 14.17 57.49 -15.60
C PRO A 421 13.10 58.26 -16.48
N LEU A 422 11.79 58.01 -16.21
CA LEU A 422 10.54 58.80 -16.48
C LEU A 422 9.78 58.53 -17.81
N TRP A 423 8.44 58.39 -17.86
CA TRP A 423 7.35 59.24 -17.31
C TRP A 423 6.09 58.50 -16.78
N ARG A 424 5.21 59.23 -16.06
CA ARG A 424 3.86 58.85 -15.57
C ARG A 424 2.72 59.61 -16.31
N GLN A 425 1.47 59.26 -15.93
CA GLN A 425 0.18 59.97 -16.10
C GLN A 425 -0.61 59.71 -17.42
N GLN A 426 -1.96 59.68 -17.46
CA GLN A 426 -3.02 59.81 -16.42
C GLN A 426 -4.37 59.20 -16.93
N ASN A 427 -5.29 58.75 -16.05
CA ASN A 427 -6.68 59.28 -15.95
C ASN A 427 -7.71 58.50 -15.09
N LEU A 428 -8.56 59.32 -14.47
CA LEU A 428 -9.83 59.05 -13.78
C LEU A 428 -10.98 59.54 -14.73
N GLU A 429 -12.29 59.38 -14.51
CA GLU A 429 -13.14 58.83 -13.44
C GLU A 429 -14.51 58.45 -14.05
N ASN A 430 -15.37 57.67 -13.36
CA ASN A 430 -16.79 58.01 -13.14
C ASN A 430 -17.62 56.94 -12.41
N ASN A 431 -18.51 57.39 -11.53
CA ASN A 431 -19.50 56.61 -10.78
C ASN A 431 -20.89 56.61 -11.49
N ILE A 432 -21.77 55.65 -11.14
CA ILE A 432 -23.06 55.86 -10.42
C ILE A 432 -23.96 54.60 -10.44
N SER A 433 -24.49 54.30 -9.25
CA SER A 433 -25.64 53.46 -8.80
C SER A 433 -26.63 52.86 -9.84
N SER A 434 -27.26 51.70 -9.63
CA SER A 434 -28.19 51.44 -8.50
C SER A 434 -28.86 50.04 -8.52
N ASN A 435 -29.22 49.55 -7.31
CA ASN A 435 -30.43 48.79 -6.89
C ASN A 435 -31.03 47.62 -7.72
N GLN A 436 -31.16 46.43 -7.09
CA GLN A 436 -32.42 45.76 -6.62
C GLN A 436 -32.32 44.21 -6.55
N GLU A 437 -32.67 43.62 -5.40
CA GLU A 437 -33.26 42.27 -5.32
C GLU A 437 -34.80 42.37 -5.36
N PRO A 438 -35.55 41.26 -5.55
CA PRO A 438 -36.12 40.58 -4.36
C PRO A 438 -36.35 39.04 -4.44
N ASN A 439 -36.30 38.40 -3.26
CA ASN A 439 -37.13 37.29 -2.70
C ASN A 439 -37.96 36.34 -3.60
N THR A 440 -37.95 35.02 -3.31
CA THR A 440 -39.09 34.30 -2.63
C THR A 440 -38.89 32.78 -2.36
N ASP A 441 -39.27 32.37 -1.13
CA ASP A 441 -39.91 31.14 -0.59
C ASP A 441 -39.85 29.72 -1.23
N SER A 442 -39.41 28.73 -0.41
CA SER A 442 -40.10 27.50 0.13
C SER A 442 -41.04 26.60 -0.72
N PRO A 443 -41.47 25.38 -0.27
CA PRO A 443 -41.03 24.52 0.85
C PRO A 443 -40.88 22.98 0.57
N CYS A 444 -40.25 22.28 1.53
CA CYS A 444 -40.50 20.91 2.07
C CYS A 444 -41.28 19.82 1.27
N LEU A 445 -40.76 18.57 1.28
CA LEU A 445 -41.51 17.38 1.81
C LEU A 445 -40.65 16.12 2.03
N LYS A 446 -40.88 15.44 3.16
CA LYS A 446 -40.25 14.16 3.58
C LYS A 446 -40.95 12.95 2.95
N LYS A 447 -40.25 11.80 2.84
CA LYS A 447 -40.87 10.47 3.04
C LYS A 447 -39.84 9.39 3.42
N THR A 448 -40.03 8.83 4.62
CA THR A 448 -39.29 7.71 5.20
C THR A 448 -39.89 6.38 4.72
N LEU A 449 -39.09 5.32 4.55
CA LEU A 449 -39.59 3.95 4.43
C LEU A 449 -38.61 2.96 5.07
N HIS A 450 -39.08 2.24 6.09
CA HIS A 450 -38.34 1.15 6.74
C HIS A 450 -38.41 -0.15 5.93
N LYS A 451 -37.37 -0.98 6.02
CA LYS A 451 -37.49 -2.44 5.97
C LYS A 451 -36.46 -3.10 6.89
N ARG A 452 -36.89 -4.21 7.51
CA ARG A 452 -36.22 -4.98 8.59
C ARG A 452 -35.87 -6.38 8.04
N HIS A 453 -35.21 -7.22 8.86
CA HIS A 453 -34.86 -8.64 8.64
C HIS A 453 -33.58 -8.88 7.81
N GLN A 454 -32.69 -9.84 8.15
CA GLN A 454 -32.51 -10.61 9.39
C GLN A 454 -31.06 -11.15 9.47
N SER A 455 -30.62 -11.58 10.65
CA SER A 455 -29.26 -12.00 10.97
C SER A 455 -28.94 -13.46 10.62
N LEU A 456 -27.66 -13.73 10.30
CA LEU A 456 -27.03 -15.06 10.39
C LEU A 456 -25.65 -14.93 11.04
N SER A 457 -25.34 -15.85 11.95
CA SER A 457 -24.05 -15.93 12.67
C SER A 457 -22.96 -16.54 11.79
N LEU A 458 -21.69 -16.30 12.14
CA LEU A 458 -20.56 -17.10 11.66
C LEU A 458 -19.37 -16.93 12.62
N ASP A 459 -18.97 -18.06 13.20
CA ASP A 459 -17.88 -18.19 14.17
C ASP A 459 -16.50 -18.03 13.52
N LEU A 460 -15.51 -17.68 14.35
CA LEU A 460 -14.09 -17.71 14.02
C LEU A 460 -13.42 -18.75 14.90
N SER A 461 -13.26 -19.96 14.36
CA SER A 461 -12.34 -20.96 14.91
C SER A 461 -11.13 -21.07 14.00
N GLU A 462 -9.94 -20.84 14.56
CA GLU A 462 -8.70 -21.02 13.81
C GLU A 462 -8.36 -22.51 13.68
N GLN A 463 -7.81 -22.89 12.52
CA GLN A 463 -7.30 -24.24 12.29
C GLN A 463 -5.79 -24.15 12.09
N GLY A 464 -5.05 -24.33 13.19
CA GLY A 464 -3.61 -24.56 13.12
C GLY A 464 -3.30 -25.83 12.33
N ARG A 465 -2.26 -25.77 11.49
CA ARG A 465 -1.62 -26.95 10.91
C ARG A 465 -0.16 -26.99 11.33
N THR A 466 0.17 -28.02 12.09
CA THR A 466 1.53 -28.35 12.52
C THR A 466 2.39 -28.82 11.34
N SER A 467 3.67 -28.43 11.35
CA SER A 467 4.73 -29.11 10.62
C SER A 467 5.92 -29.34 11.55
N HIS A 468 6.15 -30.60 11.91
CA HIS A 468 7.28 -30.99 12.75
C HIS A 468 8.61 -30.84 11.99
N PHE A 469 9.64 -30.30 12.64
CA PHE A 469 11.02 -30.75 12.44
C PHE A 469 11.78 -30.80 13.76
N ASN A 470 12.25 -32.00 14.10
CA ASN A 470 13.16 -32.22 15.23
C ASN A 470 14.61 -31.89 14.81
N ALA A 471 15.32 -31.12 15.63
CA ALA A 471 16.78 -31.16 15.70
C ALA A 471 17.20 -30.93 17.15
N ALA A 472 18.16 -31.71 17.65
CA ALA A 472 18.52 -31.73 19.06
C ALA A 472 20.04 -31.55 19.27
N LEU A 473 20.37 -31.03 20.46
CA LEU A 473 21.70 -31.03 21.11
C LEU A 473 22.79 -30.07 20.55
N PRO A 474 23.83 -29.75 21.34
CA PRO A 474 24.05 -30.01 22.78
C PRO A 474 24.32 -28.76 23.63
N ALA A 475 24.15 -28.91 24.95
CA ALA A 475 24.64 -27.96 25.94
C ALA A 475 26.16 -28.06 26.14
N THR A 476 26.82 -26.94 26.43
CA THR A 476 28.16 -26.90 27.04
C THR A 476 28.15 -26.09 28.32
N SER A 477 28.37 -26.77 29.44
CA SER A 477 28.56 -26.14 30.75
C SER A 477 29.91 -25.43 30.78
N THR A 478 29.96 -24.18 31.25
CA THR A 478 31.17 -23.65 31.88
C THR A 478 30.80 -23.09 33.25
N ARG A 479 31.50 -23.59 34.26
CA ARG A 479 31.19 -23.43 35.68
C ARG A 479 32.32 -22.64 36.34
N SER A 480 32.07 -21.41 36.79
CA SER A 480 32.96 -20.70 37.71
C SER A 480 32.23 -20.45 39.03
N ARG A 481 32.78 -20.98 40.12
CA ARG A 481 32.34 -20.73 41.50
C ARG A 481 33.29 -19.71 42.12
N LEU A 482 32.74 -18.67 42.76
CA LEU A 482 33.24 -17.97 43.94
C LEU A 482 32.20 -16.89 44.28
N GLY A 483 31.82 -16.61 45.53
CA GLY A 483 32.11 -17.23 46.82
C GLY A 483 31.19 -16.59 47.87
N SER A 484 30.68 -17.35 48.83
CA SER A 484 29.69 -16.88 49.79
C SER A 484 30.28 -16.05 50.93
N SER A 485 29.65 -14.93 51.28
CA SER A 485 29.59 -14.44 52.66
C SER A 485 28.31 -13.62 52.82
N GLY A 486 27.45 -13.98 53.79
CA GLY A 486 26.17 -13.30 54.00
C GLY A 486 26.19 -12.32 55.16
N ARG A 487 25.15 -11.49 55.24
CA ARG A 487 24.54 -10.96 56.47
C ARG A 487 23.15 -10.39 56.14
N GLN A 488 22.22 -10.62 57.07
CA GLN A 488 20.90 -10.01 57.21
C GLN A 488 20.70 -9.80 58.72
N PRO A 489 19.71 -9.01 59.18
CA PRO A 489 19.01 -7.90 58.54
C PRO A 489 19.24 -6.59 59.33
N ASP A 490 18.51 -5.50 58.99
CA ASP A 490 17.75 -4.66 59.95
C ASP A 490 17.30 -3.32 59.31
N ASP A 491 16.00 -3.28 58.95
CA ASP A 491 14.97 -2.26 59.17
C ASP A 491 15.17 -0.71 59.00
N VAL A 492 14.03 -0.05 58.73
CA VAL A 492 13.67 1.39 58.89
C VAL A 492 13.81 2.40 57.73
N SER A 493 12.63 2.93 57.36
CA SER A 493 12.27 4.29 56.87
C SER A 493 12.26 4.67 55.37
N GLU A 494 11.17 5.37 55.03
CA GLU A 494 10.89 6.07 53.79
C GLU A 494 11.88 7.22 53.52
N SER A 495 12.22 7.45 52.24
CA SER A 495 12.32 8.82 51.75
C SER A 495 11.93 8.91 50.27
N ARG A 496 11.10 9.91 49.96
CA ARG A 496 10.78 10.29 48.57
C ARG A 496 12.03 10.83 47.89
N THR A 497 12.29 10.38 46.66
CA THR A 497 13.24 11.05 45.77
C THR A 497 12.67 11.11 44.35
N GLU A 498 12.05 12.25 44.04
CA GLU A 498 11.89 12.68 42.65
C GLU A 498 13.27 12.74 42.01
N THR A 499 13.49 11.97 40.94
CA THR A 499 14.77 11.99 40.22
C THR A 499 14.50 12.29 38.75
N SER A 500 14.80 13.53 38.36
CA SER A 500 14.78 13.97 36.97
C SER A 500 15.93 13.33 36.19
N PHE A 501 15.63 12.26 35.45
CA PHE A 501 16.63 11.56 34.64
C PHE A 501 16.90 12.30 33.32
N SER A 502 17.84 13.24 33.37
CA SER A 502 18.57 13.73 32.20
C SER A 502 19.94 13.04 32.13
N SER A 503 20.04 11.94 31.37
CA SER A 503 21.31 11.39 30.88
C SER A 503 21.07 10.39 29.76
N GLU A 504 21.79 10.51 28.65
CA GLU A 504 21.71 9.63 27.48
C GLU A 504 22.34 8.24 27.74
N VAL A 505 21.66 7.41 28.53
CA VAL A 505 21.87 5.95 28.53
C VAL A 505 20.87 5.34 27.54
N PRO A 506 21.24 4.36 26.69
CA PRO A 506 20.29 3.72 25.80
C PRO A 506 19.18 3.04 26.60
N PHE A 507 17.96 3.59 26.55
CA PHE A 507 16.77 3.11 27.26
C PHE A 507 16.50 1.61 27.04
N ILE A 508 16.87 1.12 25.86
CA ILE A 508 16.84 -0.29 25.44
C ILE A 508 17.63 -1.21 26.39
N SER A 509 18.78 -0.78 26.91
CA SER A 509 19.60 -1.59 27.82
C SER A 509 18.93 -1.77 29.19
N LEU A 510 18.29 -0.71 29.70
CA LEU A 510 17.62 -0.72 31.01
C LEU A 510 16.33 -1.55 31.00
N GLN A 511 15.59 -1.60 29.88
CA GLN A 511 14.39 -2.42 29.76
C GLN A 511 14.68 -3.93 29.79
N ALA A 512 15.78 -4.36 29.18
CA ALA A 512 16.17 -5.77 29.15
C ALA A 512 16.58 -6.31 30.54
N GLU A 513 17.06 -5.42 31.42
CA GLU A 513 17.46 -5.72 32.80
C GLU A 513 16.27 -5.84 33.78
N LEU A 514 15.07 -5.37 33.41
CA LEU A 514 13.86 -5.50 34.23
C LEU A 514 13.37 -6.97 34.31
N SER A 515 12.68 -7.31 35.40
CA SER A 515 11.93 -8.56 35.48
C SER A 515 10.76 -8.58 34.48
N PRO A 516 10.20 -9.74 34.12
CA PRO A 516 9.01 -9.83 33.26
C PRO A 516 7.84 -8.96 33.77
N ASP A 517 7.62 -8.96 35.08
CA ASP A 517 6.55 -8.18 35.71
C ASP A 517 6.89 -6.70 35.79
N GLY A 518 8.18 -6.35 35.95
CA GLY A 518 8.66 -4.97 35.84
C GLY A 518 8.44 -4.39 34.44
N ARG A 519 8.64 -5.18 33.38
CA ARG A 519 8.32 -4.78 32.00
C ARG A 519 6.81 -4.66 31.76
N ARG A 520 6.02 -5.65 32.18
CA ARG A 520 4.55 -5.59 32.12
C ARG A 520 4.01 -4.33 32.79
N LEU A 521 4.44 -4.04 34.01
CA LEU A 521 4.05 -2.83 34.76
C LEU A 521 4.50 -1.54 34.07
N LEU A 522 5.70 -1.50 33.48
CA LEU A 522 6.21 -0.33 32.74
C LEU A 522 5.36 -0.05 31.48
N VAL A 523 5.01 -1.09 30.72
CA VAL A 523 4.13 -0.97 29.54
C VAL A 523 2.70 -0.59 29.96
N ALA A 524 2.17 -1.21 31.02
CA ALA A 524 0.83 -0.93 31.54
C ALA A 524 0.70 0.52 32.04
N ARG A 525 1.73 1.05 32.74
CA ARG A 525 1.81 2.46 33.12
C ARG A 525 1.84 3.37 31.89
N ALA A 526 2.62 3.04 30.86
CA ALA A 526 2.69 3.83 29.63
C ALA A 526 1.35 3.91 28.88
N LEU A 527 0.57 2.82 28.86
CA LEU A 527 -0.80 2.82 28.32
C LEU A 527 -1.78 3.63 29.17
N ALA A 528 -1.60 3.64 30.49
CA ALA A 528 -2.47 4.31 31.46
C ALA A 528 -2.19 5.81 31.64
N MET A 529 -1.08 6.34 31.11
CA MET A 529 -0.68 7.74 31.27
C MET A 529 -1.48 8.68 30.38
N ASP A 530 -2.02 9.73 30.99
CA ASP A 530 -2.48 10.94 30.32
C ASP A 530 -1.29 11.91 30.16
N LEU A 531 -1.02 12.40 28.95
CA LEU A 531 0.31 12.89 28.57
C LEU A 531 0.37 14.39 28.27
N PRO A 532 1.05 15.19 29.12
CA PRO A 532 1.34 16.60 28.86
C PRO A 532 2.82 16.91 28.52
N ASP A 533 3.71 15.91 28.43
CA ASP A 533 5.15 16.18 28.24
C ASP A 533 5.51 16.68 26.83
N THR A 534 6.21 17.81 26.80
CA THR A 534 6.72 18.50 25.62
C THR A 534 7.76 17.72 24.81
N ASP A 535 8.66 16.95 25.45
CA ASP A 535 9.68 16.19 24.71
C ASP A 535 9.04 15.01 23.97
N LEU A 536 8.21 14.23 24.68
CA LEU A 536 7.43 13.15 24.10
C LEU A 536 6.53 13.63 22.96
N THR A 537 5.84 14.77 23.14
CA THR A 537 5.02 15.40 22.09
C THR A 537 5.83 15.69 20.83
N SER A 538 7.08 16.14 20.97
CA SER A 538 7.97 16.39 19.83
C SER A 538 8.34 15.10 19.08
N LYS A 539 8.71 14.04 19.81
CA LYS A 539 9.02 12.70 19.24
C LYS A 539 7.84 12.09 18.51
N VAL A 540 6.64 12.17 19.10
CA VAL A 540 5.40 11.71 18.47
C VAL A 540 5.10 12.49 17.19
N SER A 541 5.26 13.81 17.18
CA SER A 541 5.08 14.64 15.97
C SER A 541 6.01 14.26 14.81
N VAL A 542 7.26 13.88 15.12
CA VAL A 542 8.19 13.30 14.12
C VAL A 542 7.66 11.97 13.59
N TRP A 543 7.25 11.05 14.46
CA TRP A 543 6.64 9.77 14.05
C TRP A 543 5.41 9.93 13.16
N GLN A 544 4.49 10.84 13.52
CA GLN A 544 3.30 11.13 12.73
C GLN A 544 3.64 11.60 11.31
N THR A 545 4.66 12.46 11.18
CA THR A 545 5.14 12.99 9.91
C THR A 545 5.84 11.92 9.08
N GLU A 546 6.67 11.07 9.70
CA GLU A 546 7.36 9.99 8.99
C GLU A 546 6.41 8.91 8.48
N ILE A 547 5.47 8.42 9.30
CA ILE A 547 4.49 7.38 8.89
C ILE A 547 3.68 7.85 7.68
N ASN A 548 3.30 9.13 7.67
CA ASN A 548 2.61 9.77 6.56
C ASN A 548 3.45 9.86 5.28
N SER A 549 4.75 10.21 5.38
CA SER A 549 5.54 10.68 4.23
C SER A 549 6.70 9.77 3.81
N ARG A 550 7.42 9.16 4.76
CA ARG A 550 8.71 8.49 4.58
C ARG A 550 8.55 7.00 4.21
N GLU A 551 9.42 6.50 3.34
CA GLU A 551 9.57 5.06 3.05
C GLU A 551 10.38 4.39 4.18
N GLY A 552 10.05 3.13 4.52
CA GLY A 552 10.67 2.45 5.67
C GLY A 552 10.14 2.90 7.04
N ALA A 553 9.15 3.80 7.11
CA ALA A 553 8.68 4.36 8.38
C ALA A 553 7.86 3.37 9.23
N TRP A 554 7.16 2.40 8.62
CA TRP A 554 6.42 1.37 9.36
C TRP A 554 7.38 0.30 9.89
N GLU A 555 8.37 -0.02 9.09
CA GLU A 555 9.47 -0.94 9.35
C GLU A 555 10.33 -0.39 10.50
N ARG A 556 10.62 0.92 10.48
CA ARG A 556 11.26 1.63 11.60
C ARG A 556 10.40 1.62 12.85
N LEU A 557 9.07 1.74 12.74
CA LEU A 557 8.15 1.70 13.88
C LEU A 557 8.14 0.32 14.55
N CYS A 558 8.29 -0.77 13.79
CA CYS A 558 8.47 -2.11 14.34
C CYS A 558 9.75 -2.26 15.20
N MET A 559 10.72 -1.34 15.07
CA MET A 559 11.94 -1.32 15.88
C MET A 559 11.88 -0.33 17.05
N GLU A 560 10.78 0.42 17.21
CA GLU A 560 10.57 1.29 18.36
C GLU A 560 10.41 0.46 19.65
N ARG A 561 11.07 0.88 20.71
CA ARG A 561 11.10 0.17 22.00
C ARG A 561 10.66 1.03 23.18
N ASP A 562 10.38 2.31 22.96
CA ASP A 562 9.78 3.14 24.01
C ASP A 562 8.23 2.97 24.05
N PRO A 563 7.66 2.32 25.08
CA PRO A 563 6.22 2.13 25.17
C PRO A 563 5.48 3.44 25.46
N LEU A 564 6.13 4.50 25.97
CA LEU A 564 5.51 5.82 26.07
C LEU A 564 5.30 6.42 24.68
N VAL A 565 6.32 6.35 23.81
CA VAL A 565 6.22 6.81 22.42
C VAL A 565 5.15 6.01 21.65
N LEU A 566 5.14 4.69 21.79
CA LEU A 566 4.15 3.83 21.15
C LEU A 566 2.72 4.11 21.64
N SER A 567 2.51 4.19 22.96
CA SER A 567 1.19 4.47 23.55
C SER A 567 0.69 5.86 23.17
N ALA A 568 1.55 6.88 23.25
CA ALA A 568 1.25 8.25 22.84
C ALA A 568 0.87 8.35 21.36
N LEU A 569 1.59 7.64 20.49
CA LEU A 569 1.31 7.60 19.06
C LEU A 569 -0.05 6.96 18.75
N MET A 570 -0.42 5.90 19.45
CA MET A 570 -1.73 5.25 19.33
C MET A 570 -2.87 6.11 19.88
N TRP A 571 -2.72 6.68 21.08
CA TRP A 571 -3.73 7.56 21.68
C TRP A 571 -3.95 8.81 20.82
N SER A 572 -2.87 9.49 20.41
CA SER A 572 -2.96 10.65 19.52
C SER A 572 -3.63 10.30 18.19
N TRP A 573 -3.46 9.07 17.67
CA TRP A 573 -4.13 8.60 16.45
C TRP A 573 -5.66 8.45 16.62
N LEU A 574 -6.14 8.03 17.79
CA LEU A 574 -7.57 7.97 18.10
C LEU A 574 -8.14 9.38 18.34
N GLU A 575 -7.41 10.23 19.05
CA GLU A 575 -7.81 11.60 19.39
C GLU A 575 -7.99 12.51 18.15
N GLN A 576 -7.17 12.33 17.10
CA GLN A 576 -7.31 13.10 15.86
C GLN A 576 -8.52 12.71 14.99
N LEU A 577 -9.22 11.59 15.28
CA LEU A 577 -10.37 11.16 14.48
C LEU A 577 -11.44 12.27 14.47
N LYS A 578 -12.17 12.41 13.37
CA LYS A 578 -13.11 13.53 13.22
C LYS A 578 -14.21 13.51 14.29
N ASP A 579 -14.78 12.33 14.51
CA ASP A 579 -15.85 12.05 15.46
C ASP A 579 -15.31 11.05 16.51
N PRO A 580 -15.82 11.01 17.75
CA PRO A 580 -15.43 10.00 18.74
C PRO A 580 -15.76 8.58 18.26
N VAL A 581 -14.99 7.59 18.72
CA VAL A 581 -15.20 6.17 18.38
C VAL A 581 -16.47 5.62 19.05
N ILE A 582 -16.77 6.07 20.25
CA ILE A 582 -18.03 5.80 20.95
C ILE A 582 -18.78 7.11 21.02
N SER A 583 -19.83 7.25 20.22
CA SER A 583 -20.66 8.46 20.22
C SER A 583 -21.52 8.57 21.48
N SER A 584 -22.06 9.76 21.74
CA SER A 584 -23.01 9.97 22.85
C SER A 584 -24.33 9.19 22.69
N GLU A 585 -24.63 8.66 21.50
CA GLU A 585 -25.73 7.72 21.29
C GLU A 585 -25.31 6.28 21.63
N ASP A 586 -24.11 5.87 21.22
CA ASP A 586 -23.53 4.56 21.58
C ASP A 586 -23.44 4.41 23.11
N VAL A 587 -23.03 5.46 23.84
CA VAL A 587 -23.03 5.47 25.32
C VAL A 587 -24.40 5.15 25.91
N LYS A 588 -25.50 5.67 25.34
CA LYS A 588 -26.86 5.36 25.83
C LYS A 588 -27.17 3.89 25.60
N VAL A 589 -26.93 3.39 24.39
CA VAL A 589 -27.16 1.97 24.03
C VAL A 589 -26.33 1.02 24.90
N LEU A 590 -25.10 1.39 25.23
CA LEU A 590 -24.26 0.68 26.20
C LEU A 590 -24.88 0.71 27.61
N SER A 591 -25.30 1.88 28.10
CA SER A 591 -25.92 2.04 29.42
C SER A 591 -27.22 1.23 29.57
N GLU A 592 -28.04 1.13 28.52
CA GLU A 592 -29.28 0.35 28.50
C GLU A 592 -29.05 -1.19 28.49
N ASN A 593 -27.83 -1.64 28.17
CA ASN A 593 -27.48 -3.06 28.07
C ASN A 593 -26.40 -3.49 29.10
N ASN A 594 -26.10 -2.65 30.09
CA ASN A 594 -25.02 -2.86 31.07
C ASN A 594 -25.07 -4.20 31.83
N VAL A 595 -26.26 -4.83 31.95
CA VAL A 595 -26.46 -6.15 32.57
C VAL A 595 -25.68 -7.28 31.88
N ASN A 596 -25.33 -7.13 30.59
CA ASN A 596 -24.46 -8.08 29.90
C ASN A 596 -23.43 -7.31 29.06
N PRO A 597 -22.20 -7.13 29.56
CA PRO A 597 -21.15 -6.36 28.89
C PRO A 597 -20.88 -6.80 27.45
N GLN A 598 -20.86 -8.10 27.17
CA GLN A 598 -20.58 -8.64 25.84
C GLN A 598 -21.73 -8.33 24.87
N LYS A 599 -22.99 -8.37 25.33
CA LYS A 599 -24.16 -7.92 24.57
C LYS A 599 -24.12 -6.40 24.31
N ALA A 600 -23.69 -5.60 25.28
CA ALA A 600 -23.52 -4.16 25.12
C ALA A 600 -22.48 -3.85 24.03
N LEU A 601 -21.28 -4.44 24.10
CA LEU A 601 -20.25 -4.28 23.07
C LEU A 601 -20.71 -4.77 21.68
N ASN A 602 -21.54 -5.81 21.63
CA ASN A 602 -22.13 -6.32 20.38
C ASN A 602 -23.11 -5.35 19.70
N ALA A 603 -23.55 -4.28 20.37
CA ALA A 603 -24.39 -3.24 19.76
C ALA A 603 -23.58 -2.20 18.94
N LEU A 604 -22.28 -2.06 19.20
CA LEU A 604 -21.40 -1.11 18.51
C LEU A 604 -21.13 -1.50 17.05
N GLU A 605 -20.79 -0.52 16.19
CA GLU A 605 -20.29 -0.84 14.84
C GLU A 605 -19.08 -1.78 14.93
N LYS A 606 -19.02 -2.80 14.06
CA LYS A 606 -17.96 -3.83 14.10
C LYS A 606 -16.54 -3.26 14.12
N GLY A 607 -16.29 -2.13 13.45
CA GLY A 607 -15.00 -1.44 13.51
C GLY A 607 -14.70 -0.81 14.87
N HIS A 608 -15.69 -0.17 15.49
CA HIS A 608 -15.57 0.48 16.79
C HIS A 608 -15.32 -0.58 17.88
N ARG A 609 -16.15 -1.64 17.90
CA ARG A 609 -16.03 -2.78 18.82
C ARG A 609 -14.66 -3.45 18.74
N LEU A 610 -14.18 -3.77 17.54
CA LEU A 610 -12.90 -4.47 17.37
C LEU A 610 -11.68 -3.57 17.61
N THR A 611 -11.79 -2.26 17.40
CA THR A 611 -10.73 -1.31 17.78
C THR A 611 -10.60 -1.21 19.31
N LEU A 612 -11.74 -1.17 20.02
CA LEU A 612 -11.77 -1.18 21.49
C LEU A 612 -11.21 -2.50 22.05
N LEU A 613 -11.72 -3.64 21.56
CA LEU A 613 -11.27 -4.96 22.01
C LEU A 613 -9.77 -5.18 21.76
N CYS A 614 -9.19 -4.69 20.67
CA CYS A 614 -7.75 -4.75 20.42
C CYS A 614 -6.91 -4.10 21.53
N ILE A 615 -7.38 -2.99 22.10
CA ILE A 615 -6.67 -2.25 23.15
C ILE A 615 -6.91 -2.88 24.53
N LEU A 616 -8.12 -3.38 24.80
CA LEU A 616 -8.40 -4.13 26.03
C LEU A 616 -7.63 -5.46 26.07
N ASP A 617 -7.57 -6.17 24.94
CA ASP A 617 -6.79 -7.41 24.79
C ASP A 617 -5.30 -7.17 25.02
N CYS A 618 -4.75 -6.08 24.44
CA CYS A 618 -3.39 -5.63 24.73
C CYS A 618 -3.14 -5.39 26.23
N ALA A 619 -4.10 -4.81 26.95
CA ALA A 619 -3.97 -4.59 28.39
C ALA A 619 -4.11 -5.89 29.21
N ALA A 620 -4.99 -6.81 28.81
CA ALA A 620 -5.13 -8.13 29.46
C ALA A 620 -3.81 -8.92 29.45
N HIS A 621 -3.05 -8.85 28.35
CA HIS A 621 -1.72 -9.47 28.24
C HIS A 621 -0.65 -8.88 29.19
N LEU A 622 -0.90 -7.71 29.78
CA LEU A 622 0.01 -7.03 30.73
C LEU A 622 -0.33 -7.32 32.19
N MET A 623 -1.40 -8.08 32.45
CA MET A 623 -1.83 -8.45 33.80
C MET A 623 -0.83 -9.40 34.49
N PRO A 624 -0.78 -9.42 35.83
CA PRO A 624 -1.51 -8.54 36.75
C PRO A 624 -0.92 -7.13 36.83
N MET A 625 -1.78 -6.11 36.78
CA MET A 625 -1.43 -4.70 37.04
C MET A 625 -2.08 -4.21 38.34
N PRO A 626 -1.50 -3.22 39.05
CA PRO A 626 -2.15 -2.64 40.24
C PRO A 626 -3.46 -1.92 39.87
N ASP A 627 -4.46 -1.99 40.75
CA ASP A 627 -5.80 -1.44 40.57
C ASP A 627 -5.81 0.06 40.18
N GLU A 628 -4.86 0.84 40.69
CA GLU A 628 -4.65 2.24 40.31
C GLU A 628 -4.33 2.39 38.82
N VAL A 629 -3.48 1.51 38.29
CA VAL A 629 -3.06 1.52 36.88
C VAL A 629 -4.19 0.98 35.99
N GLU A 630 -4.92 -0.06 36.43
CA GLU A 630 -6.12 -0.56 35.73
C GLU A 630 -7.17 0.56 35.60
N THR A 631 -7.45 1.24 36.72
CA THR A 631 -8.40 2.36 36.76
C THR A 631 -7.97 3.52 35.86
N SER A 632 -6.68 3.90 35.89
CA SER A 632 -6.12 4.93 35.01
C SER A 632 -6.20 4.54 33.53
N PHE A 633 -5.90 3.29 33.17
CA PHE A 633 -6.02 2.76 31.81
C PHE A 633 -7.47 2.79 31.31
N LEU A 634 -8.43 2.35 32.13
CA LEU A 634 -9.85 2.39 31.77
C LEU A 634 -10.35 3.84 31.61
N ASN A 635 -9.97 4.74 32.51
CA ASN A 635 -10.29 6.16 32.41
C ASN A 635 -9.71 6.80 31.13
N GLN A 636 -8.45 6.51 30.79
CA GLN A 636 -7.80 7.01 29.57
C GLN A 636 -8.46 6.43 28.31
N THR A 637 -8.81 5.14 28.32
CA THR A 637 -9.55 4.49 27.23
C THR A 637 -10.92 5.15 27.02
N ILE A 638 -11.67 5.39 28.10
CA ILE A 638 -12.97 6.07 28.05
C ILE A 638 -12.81 7.50 27.51
N LYS A 639 -11.84 8.27 28.05
CA LYS A 639 -11.53 9.65 27.63
C LYS A 639 -11.30 9.71 26.12
N VAL A 640 -10.41 8.88 25.59
CA VAL A 640 -10.01 8.92 24.18
C VAL A 640 -11.13 8.41 23.26
N PHE A 641 -11.82 7.31 23.62
CA PHE A 641 -12.87 6.74 22.76
C PHE A 641 -14.13 7.61 22.70
N THR A 642 -14.49 8.30 23.79
CA THR A 642 -15.69 9.16 23.86
C THR A 642 -15.41 10.63 23.56
N LYS A 643 -14.16 11.09 23.74
CA LYS A 643 -13.73 12.49 23.73
C LYS A 643 -14.45 13.36 24.77
N ILE A 644 -14.82 12.76 25.90
CA ILE A 644 -15.48 13.41 27.02
C ILE A 644 -14.46 13.54 28.16
N ASP A 645 -14.36 14.74 28.74
CA ASP A 645 -13.56 15.00 29.95
C ASP A 645 -14.37 14.62 31.21
N SER A 646 -13.74 14.00 32.20
CA SER A 646 -14.37 13.63 33.47
C SER A 646 -14.81 14.81 34.35
N ALA A 647 -14.38 16.05 34.07
CA ALA A 647 -14.57 17.24 34.93
C ALA A 647 -16.03 17.73 35.17
N SER A 648 -17.06 16.93 34.90
CA SER A 648 -18.46 17.26 35.15
C SER A 648 -19.20 16.07 35.77
N GLU A 649 -20.06 16.30 36.76
CA GLU A 649 -20.87 15.26 37.44
C GLU A 649 -21.61 14.32 36.46
N LYS A 650 -22.11 14.86 35.34
CA LYS A 650 -22.78 14.09 34.29
C LYS A 650 -21.82 13.14 33.56
N ASN A 651 -20.56 13.54 33.44
CA ASN A 651 -19.52 12.75 32.79
C ASN A 651 -18.94 11.73 33.78
N GLU A 652 -18.88 12.03 35.08
CA GLU A 652 -18.52 11.07 36.13
C GLU A 652 -19.44 9.84 36.12
N LEU A 653 -20.77 10.03 36.10
CA LEU A 653 -21.75 8.94 35.96
C LEU A 653 -21.56 8.11 34.67
N LEU A 654 -21.13 8.75 33.58
CA LEU A 654 -20.83 8.11 32.31
C LEU A 654 -19.56 7.27 32.40
N TYR A 655 -18.51 7.76 33.06
CA TYR A 655 -17.27 7.03 33.32
C TYR A 655 -17.52 5.81 34.21
N GLU A 656 -18.32 5.93 35.27
CA GLU A 656 -18.72 4.76 36.08
C GLU A 656 -19.51 3.74 35.24
N THR A 657 -20.48 4.21 34.45
CA THR A 657 -21.28 3.32 33.58
C THR A 657 -20.39 2.57 32.58
N LEU A 658 -19.42 3.23 31.95
CA LEU A 658 -18.51 2.57 31.03
C LEU A 658 -17.50 1.67 31.75
N LYS A 659 -16.95 2.06 32.91
CA LYS A 659 -16.09 1.17 33.72
C LYS A 659 -16.80 -0.12 34.09
N THR A 660 -18.06 -0.06 34.55
CA THR A 660 -18.84 -1.30 34.87
C THR A 660 -19.06 -2.23 33.68
N ILE A 661 -18.93 -1.74 32.44
CA ILE A 661 -19.00 -2.55 31.21
C ILE A 661 -17.60 -3.02 30.78
N LEU A 662 -16.57 -2.19 30.89
CA LEU A 662 -15.24 -2.51 30.38
C LEU A 662 -14.43 -3.41 31.33
N THR A 663 -14.56 -3.24 32.66
CA THR A 663 -13.82 -4.06 33.64
C THR A 663 -14.09 -5.57 33.50
N PRO A 664 -15.37 -6.04 33.44
CA PRO A 664 -15.63 -7.47 33.26
C PRO A 664 -15.14 -8.03 31.92
N ILE A 665 -15.07 -7.20 30.87
CA ILE A 665 -14.54 -7.60 29.56
C ILE A 665 -13.02 -7.73 29.59
N LEU A 666 -12.32 -6.81 30.28
CA LEU A 666 -10.88 -6.90 30.49
C LEU A 666 -10.51 -8.18 31.24
N HIS A 667 -11.27 -8.52 32.28
CA HIS A 667 -11.08 -9.77 33.05
C HIS A 667 -11.48 -11.01 32.23
N GLU A 668 -12.56 -10.99 31.42
CA GLU A 668 -12.92 -12.11 30.51
C GLU A 668 -11.82 -12.38 29.45
N LEU A 669 -11.10 -11.34 28.99
CA LEU A 669 -9.97 -11.48 28.07
C LEU A 669 -8.72 -12.03 28.79
N GLN A 670 -8.48 -11.61 30.03
CA GLN A 670 -7.41 -12.15 30.87
C GLN A 670 -7.62 -13.65 31.16
N ASP A 671 -8.84 -14.07 31.53
CA ASP A 671 -9.14 -15.48 31.82
C ASP A 671 -8.85 -16.38 30.61
N LYS A 672 -9.25 -15.95 29.40
CA LYS A 672 -8.95 -16.68 28.16
C LYS A 672 -7.46 -16.77 27.88
N PHE A 673 -6.72 -15.69 28.11
CA PHE A 673 -5.26 -15.72 27.95
C PHE A 673 -4.61 -16.70 28.94
N VAL A 674 -5.10 -16.81 30.18
CA VAL A 674 -4.63 -17.81 31.14
C VAL A 674 -4.96 -19.23 30.65
N GLU A 675 -6.21 -19.49 30.24
CA GLU A 675 -6.64 -20.79 29.69
C GLU A 675 -5.80 -21.22 28.47
N GLU A 676 -5.48 -20.29 27.55
CA GLU A 676 -4.68 -20.58 26.35
C GLU A 676 -3.20 -20.86 26.66
N ASN A 677 -2.63 -20.25 27.71
CA ASN A 677 -1.25 -20.55 28.15
C ASN A 677 -1.17 -21.84 28.99
N ASP A 678 -2.20 -22.18 29.77
CA ASP A 678 -2.25 -23.44 30.54
C ASP A 678 -2.51 -24.67 29.64
N LEU A 679 -2.89 -24.45 28.37
CA LEU A 679 -3.11 -25.48 27.34
C LEU A 679 -1.89 -25.72 26.41
N MET A 680 -0.78 -24.98 26.57
CA MET A 680 0.46 -25.10 25.80
C MET A 680 1.63 -25.70 26.59
#